data_AF-A0A8B9EVQ8-F1
#
_entry.id   AF-A0A8B9EVQ8-F1
#
_cell.length_a   1.000
_cell.length_b   1.000
_cell.length_c   1.000
_cell.angle_alpha   90.00
_cell.angle_beta   90.00
_cell.angle_gamma   90.00
#
_symmetry.space_group_name_H-M   'P 1'
#
loop_
_entity.id
_entity.type
_entity.pdbx_description
1 polymer ?
#
loop_
_entity_poly.entity_id
_entity_poly.type
_entity_poly.pdbx_seq_one_letter_code
_entity_poly.pdbx_strand_id
1 'polypeptide(L)'
;MHWTCGNYIRPLLQITEALLKERDKQAKWNGIPLLLQKLYEHSHPNSDFSQCQSILKEISPLLSMEAMAFVTEDRKAAQESTFPNTYTFDLFGGVDLLVEILMRPTLMTQKKKQKISDDLIKDCLSILYNTCICTEGVTRRLAERNDFVLFLFTLMTNKKTFLQTATLIEDILGVKKEMIQLDDIPNLASLVSSFDQQQLANFCRILAVTISELDTGSDDKHTLLAKNAQQKKNLGPSRAEVNQATLLNIPGFIERLCKLATRKVSETTGTSSFLQELEEWYTWLDNALVLDALMRVANEEAEQSSTESSDESGLANTSTRTQLPQSMKIMHEIMYKLEVLYVLCVLLMGRQRNQVHKMIAEFRLIPGLNNLFDKLIWRKHSASALVLHGHNQNCDCSPDITLKIQFLRLLQSFSDHHENKYLLLNSQELNELSAISHKANIPEVDAVVNTDRSLVCDGKRGLLTRLLQVMKKEPAESSFRFWQARAVESFLRGTTSYADQMFLLKRGLLEHILYCIVDSECKSRDVLQSYFDLLGELMKFNIDAFKRFNKYINTDEKFQIFLNQINSSLVDSNMLVRCITLSLDRFENQSDAKVAEVLSECRLLSYMSQMSMRMSFLFRLINIIHVQTLTQENVSCLNTSLVILMLARRKEKLPFYLRTLQQMEYTEKYPGFILNNFHSLLRFWQQHYLNKDKDSTCLENVREPLTVARIHHSNICLLATQEKWGGRVLWVLQRLDPGLQCLCHGLQRPFCGSLGCRQEEMMLRAKWLPLLRFRVLCLCAAVLAVFSCCLALGSG
;
A
#
# COMPACT_ATOMS: atom_id res chain seq x y z
N MET A 1 -31.19 12.81 29.97
CA MET A 1 -30.68 14.19 30.04
C MET A 1 -29.33 14.22 29.34
N HIS A 2 -29.29 14.77 28.12
CA HIS A 2 -28.07 14.87 27.32
C HIS A 2 -27.23 16.06 27.82
N TRP A 3 -26.04 15.78 28.33
CA TRP A 3 -25.07 16.79 28.76
C TRP A 3 -23.98 16.93 27.69
N THR A 4 -23.95 18.08 27.01
CA THR A 4 -22.97 18.44 25.98
C THR A 4 -21.72 19.11 26.55
N CYS A 5 -20.57 18.80 25.92
CA CYS A 5 -19.20 19.31 26.11
C CYS A 5 -19.01 20.67 26.81
N GLY A 6 -18.16 20.67 27.84
CA GLY A 6 -17.45 21.86 28.34
C GLY A 6 -17.42 21.97 29.86
N ASN A 7 -16.31 21.50 30.47
CA ASN A 7 -15.98 21.53 31.92
C ASN A 7 -16.77 20.56 32.82
N TYR A 8 -16.47 19.25 32.71
CA TYR A 8 -17.12 18.18 33.48
C TYR A 8 -16.78 18.12 34.99
N ILE A 9 -15.76 18.85 35.47
CA ILE A 9 -15.44 18.93 36.91
C ILE A 9 -16.34 19.93 37.64
N ARG A 10 -16.87 20.96 36.95
CA ARG A 10 -17.69 22.01 37.60
C ARG A 10 -18.92 21.46 38.31
N PRO A 11 -19.65 20.46 37.76
CA PRO A 11 -20.72 19.78 38.50
C PRO A 11 -20.24 19.07 39.77
N LEU A 12 -19.08 18.41 39.75
CA LEU A 12 -18.52 17.73 40.94
C LEU A 12 -18.25 18.73 42.07
N LEU A 13 -17.72 19.92 41.75
CA LEU A 13 -17.44 20.98 42.73
C LEU A 13 -18.69 21.60 43.36
N GLN A 14 -19.87 21.38 42.78
CA GLN A 14 -21.15 21.83 43.33
C GLN A 14 -21.75 20.81 44.31
N ILE A 15 -21.17 19.60 44.40
CA ILE A 15 -21.64 18.54 45.28
C ILE A 15 -20.86 18.59 46.59
N THR A 16 -21.56 18.71 47.71
CA THR A 16 -20.92 18.70 49.03
C THR A 16 -20.27 17.34 49.32
N GLU A 17 -19.12 17.34 50.01
CA GLU A 17 -18.40 16.12 50.42
C GLU A 17 -19.30 15.13 51.18
N ALA A 18 -20.23 15.63 52.00
CA ALA A 18 -21.20 14.81 52.74
C ALA A 18 -22.14 14.02 51.80
N LEU A 19 -22.65 14.66 50.74
CA LEU A 19 -23.52 14.03 49.75
C LEU A 19 -22.74 13.01 48.90
N LEU A 20 -21.48 13.30 48.55
CA LEU A 20 -20.62 12.35 47.84
C LEU A 20 -20.36 11.10 48.69
N LYS A 21 -20.04 11.25 49.99
CA LYS A 21 -19.84 10.12 50.91
C LYS A 21 -21.11 9.26 51.10
N GLU A 22 -22.28 9.88 51.10
CA GLU A 22 -23.56 9.17 51.18
C GLU A 22 -23.82 8.34 49.92
N ARG A 23 -23.60 8.94 48.74
CA ARG A 23 -23.87 8.31 47.44
C ARG A 23 -22.81 7.29 47.04
N ASP A 24 -21.55 7.50 47.43
CA ASP A 24 -20.43 6.60 47.17
C ASP A 24 -20.70 5.17 47.65
N LYS A 25 -21.29 5.03 48.85
CA LYS A 25 -21.67 3.71 49.40
C LYS A 25 -22.81 3.03 48.64
N GLN A 26 -23.77 3.80 48.14
CA GLN A 26 -24.93 3.26 47.41
C GLN A 26 -24.56 2.88 45.97
N ALA A 27 -23.73 3.69 45.31
CA ALA A 27 -23.35 3.53 43.92
C ALA A 27 -22.02 2.78 43.71
N LYS A 28 -21.32 2.44 44.80
CA LYS A 28 -20.02 1.74 44.81
C LYS A 28 -18.95 2.46 43.98
N TRP A 29 -18.85 3.78 44.13
CA TRP A 29 -17.88 4.62 43.41
C TRP A 29 -16.45 4.53 43.96
N ASN A 30 -16.22 3.76 45.03
CA ASN A 30 -14.92 3.47 45.63
C ASN A 30 -14.11 4.72 45.98
N GLY A 31 -14.78 5.81 46.35
CA GLY A 31 -14.16 7.07 46.74
C GLY A 31 -13.61 7.91 45.59
N ILE A 32 -13.74 7.48 44.33
CA ILE A 32 -13.18 8.17 43.16
C ILE A 32 -13.62 9.64 43.06
N PRO A 33 -14.90 10.01 43.26
CA PRO A 33 -15.32 11.41 43.16
C PRO A 33 -14.65 12.32 44.21
N LEU A 34 -14.44 11.80 45.44
CA LEU A 34 -13.77 12.53 46.51
C LEU A 34 -12.28 12.70 46.21
N LEU A 35 -11.63 11.68 45.67
CA LEU A 35 -10.23 11.74 45.23
C LEU A 35 -10.06 12.74 44.07
N LEU A 36 -11.00 12.78 43.12
CA LEU A 36 -11.01 13.77 42.04
C LEU A 36 -11.20 15.20 42.53
N GLN A 37 -12.07 15.42 43.53
CA GLN A 37 -12.23 16.73 44.15
C GLN A 37 -10.92 17.20 44.80
N LYS A 38 -10.26 16.33 45.59
CA LYS A 38 -8.95 16.63 46.18
C LYS A 38 -7.89 16.87 45.09
N LEU A 39 -7.87 16.05 44.04
CA LEU A 39 -6.93 16.20 42.93
C LEU A 39 -7.10 17.58 42.27
N TYR A 40 -8.34 18.01 42.03
CA TYR A 40 -8.63 19.33 41.49
C TYR A 40 -8.12 20.45 42.43
N GLU A 41 -8.43 20.37 43.71
CA GLU A 41 -7.98 21.33 44.74
C GLU A 41 -6.45 21.43 44.80
N HIS A 42 -5.74 20.31 44.67
CA HIS A 42 -4.28 20.28 44.69
C HIS A 42 -3.63 20.56 43.33
N SER A 43 -4.40 20.66 42.24
CA SER A 43 -3.85 20.88 40.90
C SER A 43 -3.54 22.34 40.54
N HIS A 44 -3.94 23.32 41.37
CA HIS A 44 -3.90 24.76 41.06
C HIS A 44 -2.52 25.30 40.61
N PRO A 45 -2.46 26.44 39.87
CA PRO A 45 -1.24 26.97 39.20
C PRO A 45 -0.01 27.33 40.06
N ASN A 46 0.05 26.97 41.35
CA ASN A 46 1.22 27.12 42.21
C ASN A 46 1.32 26.00 43.27
N SER A 47 0.53 24.93 43.12
CA SER A 47 0.43 23.86 44.10
C SER A 47 1.62 22.90 44.02
N ASP A 48 1.92 22.23 45.13
CA ASP A 48 2.89 21.14 45.14
C ASP A 48 2.29 19.89 44.49
N PHE A 49 2.83 19.54 43.31
CA PHE A 49 2.42 18.37 42.54
C PHE A 49 2.68 17.04 43.25
N SER A 50 3.43 17.02 44.36
CA SER A 50 3.60 15.82 45.20
C SER A 50 2.27 15.29 45.75
N GLN A 51 1.34 16.18 46.09
CA GLN A 51 0.02 15.82 46.60
C GLN A 51 -0.87 15.25 45.49
N CYS A 52 -0.82 15.84 44.28
CA CYS A 52 -1.47 15.27 43.10
C CYS A 52 -0.99 13.85 42.84
N GLN A 53 0.33 13.62 42.89
CA GLN A 53 0.91 12.31 42.68
C GLN A 53 0.46 11.28 43.74
N SER A 54 0.39 11.67 45.02
CA SER A 54 -0.13 10.80 46.08
C SER A 54 -1.57 10.37 45.79
N ILE A 55 -2.42 11.30 45.38
CA ILE A 55 -3.83 11.03 45.06
C ILE A 55 -3.96 10.10 43.84
N LEU A 56 -3.15 10.31 42.79
CA LEU A 56 -3.16 9.43 41.62
C LEU A 56 -2.68 8.02 41.94
N LYS A 57 -1.75 7.84 42.89
CA LYS A 57 -1.35 6.52 43.39
C LYS A 57 -2.46 5.79 44.14
N GLU A 58 -3.42 6.51 44.71
CA GLU A 58 -4.63 5.91 45.30
C GLU A 58 -5.66 5.52 44.22
N ILE A 59 -5.80 6.32 43.15
CA ILE A 59 -6.74 6.06 42.04
C ILE A 59 -6.23 4.93 41.13
N SER A 60 -4.94 4.92 40.79
CA SER A 60 -4.35 4.05 39.76
C SER A 60 -4.63 2.56 39.95
N PRO A 61 -4.51 1.95 41.16
CA PRO A 61 -4.79 0.54 41.35
C PRO A 61 -6.25 0.16 41.08
N LEU A 62 -7.21 1.04 41.41
CA LEU A 62 -8.64 0.79 41.18
C LEU A 62 -8.96 0.62 39.69
N LEU A 63 -8.38 1.48 38.87
CA LEU A 63 -8.59 1.48 37.42
C LEU A 63 -7.73 0.41 36.73
N SER A 64 -6.54 0.14 37.24
CA SER A 64 -5.63 -0.87 36.67
C SER A 64 -6.18 -2.29 36.84
N MET A 65 -6.88 -2.61 37.93
CA MET A 65 -7.53 -3.91 38.11
C MET A 65 -8.61 -4.15 37.03
N GLU A 66 -9.40 -3.14 36.69
CA GLU A 66 -10.41 -3.22 35.63
C GLU A 66 -9.78 -3.38 34.25
N ALA A 67 -8.74 -2.60 33.97
CA ALA A 67 -7.94 -2.72 32.74
C ALA A 67 -7.35 -4.12 32.56
N MET A 68 -6.80 -4.71 33.63
CA MET A 68 -6.26 -6.07 33.57
C MET A 68 -7.36 -7.09 33.33
N ALA A 69 -8.50 -6.98 34.02
CA ALA A 69 -9.64 -7.86 33.78
C ALA A 69 -10.11 -7.80 32.31
N PHE A 70 -10.23 -6.60 31.74
CA PHE A 70 -10.59 -6.38 30.34
C PHE A 70 -9.64 -7.07 29.34
N VAL A 71 -8.33 -7.03 29.60
CA VAL A 71 -7.33 -7.63 28.69
C VAL A 71 -7.26 -9.15 28.84
N THR A 72 -7.57 -9.70 30.02
CA THR A 72 -7.47 -11.15 30.29
C THR A 72 -8.75 -11.95 30.00
N GLU A 73 -9.92 -11.31 29.96
CA GLU A 73 -11.17 -12.00 29.66
C GLU A 73 -11.29 -12.30 28.16
N ASP A 74 -11.47 -13.59 27.83
CA ASP A 74 -11.74 -14.05 26.46
C ASP A 74 -12.92 -13.27 25.88
N ARG A 75 -12.79 -12.74 24.65
CA ARG A 75 -13.73 -11.83 23.95
C ARG A 75 -15.16 -12.37 23.70
N LYS A 76 -15.61 -13.38 24.45
CA LYS A 76 -16.94 -14.00 24.37
C LYS A 76 -17.84 -13.55 25.52
N ALA A 77 -18.11 -12.25 25.63
CA ALA A 77 -19.38 -11.65 26.11
C ALA A 77 -19.23 -10.13 26.32
N ALA A 78 -18.83 -9.37 25.29
CA ALA A 78 -18.66 -7.92 25.39
C ALA A 78 -19.98 -7.11 25.51
N GLN A 79 -21.09 -7.73 25.93
CA GLN A 79 -22.38 -7.04 26.12
C GLN A 79 -22.74 -6.76 27.58
N GLU A 80 -21.99 -7.27 28.58
CA GLU A 80 -22.37 -7.09 29.99
C GLU A 80 -21.21 -6.77 30.97
N SER A 81 -19.96 -6.60 30.50
CA SER A 81 -18.87 -6.18 31.40
C SER A 81 -18.90 -4.66 31.64
N THR A 82 -19.53 -4.25 32.75
CA THR A 82 -19.44 -2.88 33.23
C THR A 82 -18.12 -2.68 33.98
N PHE A 83 -17.32 -1.69 33.58
CA PHE A 83 -16.11 -1.25 34.29
C PHE A 83 -16.42 0.00 35.14
N PRO A 84 -16.96 -0.17 36.36
CA PRO A 84 -17.58 0.93 37.10
C PRO A 84 -16.59 2.01 37.54
N ASN A 85 -15.33 1.67 37.85
CA ASN A 85 -14.35 2.64 38.34
C ASN A 85 -13.85 3.55 37.22
N THR A 86 -13.47 2.98 36.07
CA THR A 86 -13.06 3.77 34.89
C THR A 86 -14.21 4.63 34.36
N TYR A 87 -15.44 4.08 34.32
CA TYR A 87 -16.64 4.85 33.98
C TYR A 87 -16.90 5.98 34.98
N THR A 88 -16.82 5.70 36.29
CA THR A 88 -17.03 6.71 37.34
C THR A 88 -15.97 7.81 37.26
N PHE A 89 -14.71 7.45 37.04
CA PHE A 89 -13.61 8.40 36.86
C PHE A 89 -13.87 9.35 35.70
N ASP A 90 -14.30 8.83 34.55
CA ASP A 90 -14.68 9.64 33.39
C ASP A 90 -15.94 10.50 33.63
N LEU A 91 -16.98 9.91 34.22
CA LEU A 91 -18.26 10.57 34.51
C LEU A 91 -18.09 11.86 35.32
N PHE A 92 -17.16 11.85 36.28
CA PHE A 92 -16.86 13.01 37.13
C PHE A 92 -15.74 13.92 36.59
N GLY A 93 -15.40 13.80 35.31
CA GLY A 93 -14.47 14.69 34.62
C GLY A 93 -12.99 14.39 34.89
N GLY A 94 -12.66 13.19 35.37
CA GLY A 94 -11.28 12.81 35.67
C GLY A 94 -10.36 12.85 34.45
N VAL A 95 -10.86 12.43 33.27
CA VAL A 95 -10.09 12.47 32.00
C VAL A 95 -9.70 13.90 31.65
N ASP A 96 -10.65 14.84 31.67
CA ASP A 96 -10.38 16.25 31.37
C ASP A 96 -9.43 16.88 32.39
N LEU A 97 -9.55 16.53 33.68
CA LEU A 97 -8.64 16.98 34.73
C LEU A 97 -7.19 16.55 34.45
N LEU A 98 -6.98 15.28 34.08
CA LEU A 98 -5.64 14.78 33.78
C LEU A 98 -5.04 15.44 32.54
N VAL A 99 -5.85 15.68 31.50
CA VAL A 99 -5.42 16.42 30.32
C VAL A 99 -5.01 17.85 30.70
N GLU A 100 -5.78 18.53 31.54
CA GLU A 100 -5.43 19.88 32.02
C GLU A 100 -4.14 19.88 32.84
N ILE A 101 -3.99 18.94 33.79
CA ILE A 101 -2.77 18.79 34.61
C ILE A 101 -1.55 18.55 33.71
N LEU A 102 -1.65 17.64 32.75
CA LEU A 102 -0.56 17.31 31.83
C LEU A 102 -0.16 18.51 30.94
N MET A 103 -1.14 19.20 30.37
CA MET A 103 -0.89 20.31 29.43
C MET A 103 -0.54 21.64 30.12
N ARG A 104 -0.67 21.73 31.45
CA ARG A 104 -0.43 22.96 32.22
C ARG A 104 0.91 23.66 31.95
N PRO A 105 2.06 22.95 31.80
CA PRO A 105 3.35 23.58 31.49
C PRO A 105 3.37 24.33 30.15
N THR A 106 2.47 23.98 29.22
CA THR A 106 2.35 24.58 27.89
C THR A 106 1.38 25.77 27.87
N LEU A 107 0.45 25.82 28.84
CA LEU A 107 -0.62 26.83 28.92
C LEU A 107 -0.22 28.11 29.69
N MET A 108 0.93 28.11 30.38
CA MET A 108 1.35 29.21 31.26
C MET A 108 2.57 29.97 30.71
N THR A 109 2.42 31.28 30.47
CA THR A 109 3.46 32.22 29.98
C THR A 109 4.39 32.76 31.08
N GLN A 110 4.40 32.19 32.28
CA GLN A 110 5.13 32.76 33.42
C GLN A 110 6.63 32.39 33.48
N LYS A 111 7.44 33.31 34.03
CA LYS A 111 8.91 33.31 34.11
C LYS A 111 9.56 32.12 34.86
N LYS A 112 8.79 31.24 35.50
CA LYS A 112 9.26 29.98 36.10
C LYS A 112 8.46 28.82 35.51
N LYS A 113 9.06 28.02 34.62
CA LYS A 113 8.47 26.76 34.16
C LYS A 113 8.33 25.82 35.36
N GLN A 114 7.10 25.60 35.84
CA GLN A 114 6.85 24.59 36.86
C GLN A 114 7.04 23.21 36.21
N LYS A 115 8.08 22.48 36.63
CA LYS A 115 8.42 21.17 36.05
C LYS A 115 7.57 20.10 36.73
N ILE A 116 6.66 19.48 36.00
CA ILE A 116 5.93 18.28 36.43
C ILE A 116 6.95 17.12 36.54
N SER A 117 6.86 16.31 37.60
CA SER A 117 7.75 15.16 37.78
C SER A 117 7.45 14.06 36.75
N ASP A 118 8.47 13.30 36.35
CA ASP A 118 8.31 12.19 35.40
C ASP A 118 7.31 11.15 35.91
N ASP A 119 7.32 10.90 37.23
CA ASP A 119 6.43 9.93 37.86
C ASP A 119 4.97 10.40 37.83
N LEU A 120 4.71 11.70 38.02
CA LEU A 120 3.36 12.25 37.89
C LEU A 120 2.85 12.13 36.44
N ILE A 121 3.71 12.41 35.45
CA ILE A 121 3.35 12.23 34.03
C ILE A 121 3.02 10.75 33.76
N LYS A 122 3.85 9.83 34.26
CA LYS A 122 3.63 8.39 34.14
C LYS A 122 2.29 7.95 34.73
N ASP A 123 1.97 8.40 35.94
CA ASP A 123 0.72 8.07 36.63
C ASP A 123 -0.50 8.60 35.84
N CYS A 124 -0.44 9.85 35.35
CA CYS A 124 -1.47 10.43 34.49
C CYS A 124 -1.68 9.63 33.19
N LEU A 125 -0.59 9.31 32.47
CA LEU A 125 -0.67 8.57 31.21
C LEU A 125 -1.23 7.15 31.41
N SER A 126 -0.84 6.49 32.49
CA SER A 126 -1.34 5.15 32.82
C SER A 126 -2.85 5.16 33.10
N ILE A 127 -3.33 6.14 33.87
CA ILE A 127 -4.76 6.28 34.18
C ILE A 127 -5.55 6.62 32.91
N LEU A 128 -5.03 7.52 32.06
CA LEU A 128 -5.66 7.84 30.78
C LEU A 128 -5.77 6.62 29.87
N TYR A 129 -4.68 5.84 29.74
CA TYR A 129 -4.68 4.60 28.96
C TYR A 129 -5.72 3.59 29.49
N ASN A 130 -5.71 3.31 30.79
CA ASN A 130 -6.68 2.39 31.42
C ASN A 130 -8.14 2.84 31.18
N THR A 131 -8.40 4.15 31.21
CA THR A 131 -9.74 4.68 30.95
C THR A 131 -10.11 4.57 29.47
N CYS A 132 -9.15 4.77 28.55
CA CYS A 132 -9.36 4.61 27.10
C CYS A 132 -9.76 3.19 26.70
N ILE A 133 -9.15 2.17 27.32
CA ILE A 133 -9.45 0.77 26.98
C ILE A 133 -10.77 0.28 27.60
N CYS A 134 -11.12 0.73 28.81
CA CYS A 134 -12.30 0.22 29.53
C CYS A 134 -13.59 1.02 29.29
N THR A 135 -13.50 2.31 28.95
CA THR A 135 -14.68 3.19 28.84
C THR A 135 -14.92 3.63 27.40
N GLU A 136 -16.06 3.20 26.84
CA GLU A 136 -16.42 3.54 25.46
C GLU A 136 -16.53 5.06 25.25
N GLY A 137 -15.98 5.54 24.13
CA GLY A 137 -16.07 6.94 23.72
C GLY A 137 -14.97 7.86 24.27
N VAL A 138 -14.24 7.47 25.31
CA VAL A 138 -13.11 8.27 25.86
C VAL A 138 -12.03 8.50 24.81
N THR A 139 -11.54 7.43 24.18
CA THR A 139 -10.50 7.51 23.14
C THR A 139 -10.93 8.40 21.97
N ARG A 140 -12.22 8.36 21.59
CA ARG A 140 -12.79 9.21 20.53
C ARG A 140 -12.79 10.69 20.93
N ARG A 141 -13.19 11.01 22.18
CA ARG A 141 -13.15 12.40 22.69
C ARG A 141 -11.72 12.94 22.76
N LEU A 142 -10.75 12.11 23.20
CA LEU A 142 -9.34 12.50 23.19
C LEU A 142 -8.81 12.69 21.75
N ALA A 143 -9.25 11.86 20.80
CA ALA A 143 -8.87 11.99 19.39
C ALA A 143 -9.39 13.29 18.74
N GLU A 144 -10.49 13.86 19.22
CA GLU A 144 -11.03 15.15 18.75
C GLU A 144 -10.20 16.35 19.26
N ARG A 145 -9.43 16.19 20.34
CA ARG A 145 -8.55 17.21 20.92
C ARG A 145 -7.18 17.24 20.22
N ASN A 146 -7.11 17.89 19.05
CA ASN A 146 -5.85 18.04 18.28
C ASN A 146 -4.71 18.65 19.10
N ASP A 147 -5.01 19.63 19.94
CA ASP A 147 -4.05 20.27 20.85
C ASP A 147 -3.42 19.27 21.83
N PHE A 148 -4.22 18.36 22.39
CA PHE A 148 -3.74 17.32 23.28
C PHE A 148 -2.92 16.27 22.51
N VAL A 149 -3.37 15.84 21.33
CA VAL A 149 -2.64 14.88 20.49
C VAL A 149 -1.25 15.42 20.14
N LEU A 150 -1.14 16.67 19.70
CA LEU A 150 0.14 17.30 19.39
C LEU A 150 1.02 17.46 20.64
N PHE A 151 0.41 17.75 21.80
CA PHE A 151 1.13 17.81 23.07
C PHE A 151 1.73 16.45 23.46
N LEU A 152 1.04 15.32 23.23
CA LEU A 152 1.58 13.99 23.53
C LEU A 152 2.90 13.71 22.80
N PHE A 153 3.07 14.17 21.55
CA PHE A 153 4.36 14.03 20.85
C PHE A 153 5.51 14.72 21.60
N THR A 154 5.25 15.82 22.29
CA THR A 154 6.29 16.52 23.09
C THR A 154 6.75 15.70 24.30
N LEU A 155 5.86 14.89 24.88
CA LEU A 155 6.19 13.99 26.00
C LEU A 155 7.09 12.83 25.57
N MET A 156 7.15 12.51 24.27
CA MET A 156 8.04 11.48 23.73
C MET A 156 9.53 11.84 23.83
N THR A 157 9.90 13.07 24.18
CA THR A 157 11.32 13.38 24.48
C THR A 157 11.79 12.67 25.77
N ASN A 158 10.87 12.37 26.69
CA ASN A 158 11.21 11.75 27.97
C ASN A 158 11.25 10.22 27.87
N LYS A 159 12.43 9.64 28.09
CA LYS A 159 12.63 8.19 28.02
C LYS A 159 11.75 7.39 28.98
N LYS A 160 11.51 7.90 30.20
CA LYS A 160 10.75 7.18 31.24
C LYS A 160 9.25 7.03 30.93
N THR A 161 8.71 7.95 30.15
CA THR A 161 7.28 8.00 29.79
C THR A 161 7.05 7.69 28.33
N PHE A 162 8.10 7.40 27.56
CA PHE A 162 8.06 7.27 26.12
C PHE A 162 7.06 6.21 25.67
N LEU A 163 7.15 4.99 26.22
CA LEU A 163 6.35 3.86 25.77
C LEU A 163 4.87 4.08 26.07
N GLN A 164 4.53 4.53 27.28
CA GLN A 164 3.15 4.85 27.65
C GLN A 164 2.57 5.94 26.76
N THR A 165 3.38 6.97 26.46
CA THR A 165 2.97 8.05 25.55
C THR A 165 2.73 7.51 24.14
N ALA A 166 3.66 6.69 23.62
CA ALA A 166 3.57 6.14 22.28
C ALA A 166 2.35 5.22 22.09
N THR A 167 2.07 4.36 23.07
CA THR A 167 0.88 3.49 23.07
C THR A 167 -0.41 4.30 23.12
N LEU A 168 -0.48 5.33 23.97
CA LEU A 168 -1.67 6.19 24.03
C LEU A 168 -1.88 6.95 22.71
N ILE A 169 -0.82 7.44 22.06
CA ILE A 169 -0.92 8.08 20.74
C ILE A 169 -1.43 7.08 19.70
N GLU A 170 -0.90 5.86 19.68
CA GLU A 170 -1.31 4.80 18.75
C GLU A 170 -2.81 4.51 18.85
N ASP A 171 -3.33 4.30 20.07
CA ASP A 171 -4.76 4.04 20.30
C ASP A 171 -5.64 5.24 19.88
N ILE A 172 -5.21 6.46 20.22
CA ILE A 172 -5.93 7.68 19.86
C ILE A 172 -5.96 7.86 18.34
N LEU A 173 -4.84 7.66 17.65
CA LEU A 173 -4.77 7.76 16.19
C LEU A 173 -5.55 6.64 15.50
N GLY A 174 -5.61 5.45 16.10
CA GLY A 174 -6.38 4.31 15.58
C GLY A 174 -7.88 4.58 15.44
N VAL A 175 -8.45 5.45 16.29
CA VAL A 175 -9.87 5.85 16.21
C VAL A 175 -10.10 7.21 15.55
N LYS A 176 -9.03 7.95 15.24
CA LYS A 176 -9.12 9.30 14.70
C LYS A 176 -9.52 9.27 13.22
N LYS A 177 -10.64 9.91 12.89
CA LYS A 177 -11.15 9.98 11.50
C LYS A 177 -10.27 10.80 10.58
N GLU A 178 -9.65 11.85 11.10
CA GLU A 178 -8.84 12.79 10.37
C GLU A 178 -7.36 12.60 10.70
N MET A 179 -6.54 12.25 9.70
CA MET A 179 -5.10 12.10 9.86
C MET A 179 -4.45 13.41 10.35
N ILE A 180 -3.55 13.33 11.33
CA ILE A 180 -2.78 14.49 11.80
C ILE A 180 -1.75 14.92 10.78
N GLN A 181 -1.37 16.20 10.78
CA GLN A 181 -0.23 16.69 9.99
C GLN A 181 1.02 16.70 10.89
N LEU A 182 2.08 16.03 10.45
CA LEU A 182 3.32 15.93 11.23
C LEU A 182 4.04 17.29 11.32
N ASP A 183 3.86 18.17 10.33
CA ASP A 183 4.40 19.54 10.32
C ASP A 183 3.85 20.41 11.48
N ASP A 184 2.68 20.07 12.04
CA ASP A 184 2.11 20.79 13.17
C ASP A 184 2.80 20.45 14.50
N ILE A 185 3.65 19.41 14.53
CA ILE A 185 4.37 19.00 15.73
C ILE A 185 5.58 19.93 15.94
N PRO A 186 5.64 20.69 17.04
CA PRO A 186 6.74 21.62 17.29
C PRO A 186 8.09 20.89 17.39
N ASN A 187 9.09 21.39 16.64
CA ASN A 187 10.45 20.84 16.63
C ASN A 187 10.53 19.33 16.32
N LEU A 188 9.65 18.80 15.47
CA LEU A 188 9.60 17.38 15.11
C LEU A 188 10.98 16.81 14.73
N ALA A 189 11.78 17.54 13.94
CA ALA A 189 13.11 17.10 13.55
C ALA A 189 14.02 16.86 14.77
N SER A 190 14.04 17.79 15.74
CA SER A 190 14.82 17.66 16.98
C SER A 190 14.29 16.51 17.85
N LEU A 191 12.97 16.33 17.91
CA LEU A 191 12.34 15.23 18.65
C LEU A 191 12.78 13.88 18.06
N VAL A 192 12.62 13.68 16.76
CA VAL A 192 13.00 12.43 16.08
C VAL A 192 14.50 12.19 16.19
N SER A 193 15.34 13.21 16.08
CA SER A 193 16.79 13.11 16.28
C SER A 193 17.18 12.70 17.71
N SER A 194 16.36 13.02 18.72
CA SER A 194 16.64 12.65 20.12
C SER A 194 16.36 11.18 20.44
N PHE A 195 15.58 10.49 19.61
CA PHE A 195 15.20 9.10 19.84
C PHE A 195 16.43 8.18 19.75
N ASP A 196 16.53 7.24 20.68
CA ASP A 196 17.40 6.08 20.47
C ASP A 196 16.78 5.10 19.45
N GLN A 197 17.45 3.97 19.26
CA GLN A 197 17.02 2.92 18.33
C GLN A 197 15.65 2.34 18.70
N GLN A 198 15.40 2.17 20.00
CA GLN A 198 14.18 1.58 20.53
C GLN A 198 13.00 2.54 20.38
N GLN A 199 13.23 3.80 20.73
CA GLN A 199 12.25 4.86 20.59
C GLN A 199 11.88 5.08 19.13
N LEU A 200 12.86 5.08 18.21
CA LEU A 200 12.60 5.24 16.78
C LEU A 200 11.78 4.07 16.20
N ALA A 201 12.05 2.84 16.62
CA ALA A 201 11.29 1.68 16.16
C ALA A 201 9.83 1.71 16.65
N ASN A 202 9.61 2.07 17.91
CA ASN A 202 8.25 2.27 18.44
C ASN A 202 7.53 3.45 17.79
N PHE A 203 8.26 4.51 17.44
CA PHE A 203 7.71 5.64 16.69
C PHE A 203 7.24 5.22 15.29
N CYS A 204 7.85 4.20 14.67
CA CYS A 204 7.40 3.68 13.37
C CYS A 204 5.96 3.14 13.41
N ARG A 205 5.47 2.65 14.56
CA ARG A 205 4.06 2.24 14.74
C ARG A 205 3.09 3.41 14.58
N ILE A 206 3.44 4.55 15.19
CA ILE A 206 2.71 5.81 15.03
C ILE A 206 2.79 6.28 13.57
N LEU A 207 3.98 6.18 12.97
CA LEU A 207 4.17 6.55 11.57
C LEU A 207 3.30 5.71 10.62
N ALA A 208 3.15 4.41 10.88
CA ALA A 208 2.34 3.52 10.05
C ALA A 208 0.91 4.04 9.84
N VAL A 209 0.31 4.69 10.86
CA VAL A 209 -1.03 5.29 10.77
C VAL A 209 -1.00 6.69 10.15
N THR A 210 0.07 7.46 10.34
CA THR A 210 0.15 8.86 9.88
C THR A 210 0.68 9.03 8.46
N ILE A 211 1.29 8.01 7.87
CA ILE A 211 1.83 8.08 6.50
C ILE A 211 1.11 7.16 5.50
N SER A 212 0.18 6.33 5.98
CA SER A 212 -0.58 5.40 5.15
C SER A 212 -1.99 5.93 4.93
N GLU A 213 -2.42 6.03 3.68
CA GLU A 213 -3.80 6.41 3.37
C GLU A 213 -4.76 5.29 3.83
N LEU A 214 -5.65 5.62 4.77
CA LEU A 214 -6.69 4.69 5.23
C LEU A 214 -7.75 4.54 4.14
N ASP A 215 -8.03 3.30 3.73
CA ASP A 215 -9.17 3.01 2.84
C ASP A 215 -10.46 3.24 3.65
N THR A 216 -11.11 4.38 3.45
CA THR A 216 -12.33 4.76 4.17
C THR A 216 -13.50 3.84 3.76
N GLY A 217 -13.56 2.65 4.39
CA GLY A 217 -14.36 1.46 4.05
C GLY A 217 -15.86 1.67 3.83
N SER A 218 -16.23 2.34 2.75
CA SER A 218 -17.57 2.30 2.18
C SER A 218 -17.48 1.60 0.83
N ASP A 219 -18.16 0.46 0.69
CA ASP A 219 -18.02 -0.48 -0.42
C ASP A 219 -18.21 0.16 -1.81
N ASP A 220 -19.06 1.19 -1.93
CA ASP A 220 -19.30 1.94 -3.18
C ASP A 220 -18.08 2.77 -3.66
N LYS A 221 -17.06 2.98 -2.81
CA LYS A 221 -15.82 3.71 -3.14
C LYS A 221 -14.75 2.86 -3.82
N HIS A 222 -14.91 1.54 -3.90
CA HIS A 222 -13.87 0.70 -4.50
C HIS A 222 -13.85 0.75 -6.05
N THR A 223 -14.92 1.23 -6.68
CA THR A 223 -14.96 1.38 -8.14
C THR A 223 -14.05 2.51 -8.61
N LEU A 224 -13.40 2.33 -9.75
CA LEU A 224 -12.56 3.37 -10.35
C LEU A 224 -13.35 4.61 -10.75
N LEU A 225 -14.65 4.45 -11.06
CA LEU A 225 -15.56 5.55 -11.33
C LEU A 225 -15.77 6.43 -10.09
N ALA A 226 -16.06 5.82 -8.95
CA ALA A 226 -16.21 6.54 -7.68
C ALA A 226 -14.89 7.21 -7.25
N LYS A 227 -13.76 6.51 -7.37
CA LYS A 227 -12.42 7.05 -7.08
C LYS A 227 -12.11 8.28 -7.95
N ASN A 228 -12.38 8.21 -9.25
CA ASN A 228 -12.17 9.35 -10.15
C ASN A 228 -13.06 10.56 -9.80
N ALA A 229 -14.33 10.32 -9.41
CA ALA A 229 -15.23 11.39 -9.00
C ALA A 229 -14.76 12.08 -7.71
N GLN A 230 -14.15 11.33 -6.78
CA GLN A 230 -13.56 11.87 -5.55
C GLN A 230 -12.26 12.63 -5.81
N GLN A 231 -11.35 12.09 -6.63
CA GLN A 231 -10.08 12.76 -6.97
C GLN A 231 -10.30 14.11 -7.65
N LYS A 232 -11.33 14.23 -8.51
CA LYS A 232 -11.69 15.53 -9.12
C LYS A 232 -12.09 16.61 -8.11
N LYS A 233 -12.49 16.24 -6.89
CA LYS A 233 -12.83 17.19 -5.81
C LYS A 233 -11.61 17.63 -5.00
N ASN A 234 -10.55 16.81 -4.94
CA ASN A 234 -9.36 17.05 -4.12
C ASN A 234 -8.10 17.04 -5.01
N LEU A 235 -7.69 18.22 -5.49
CA LEU A 235 -6.53 18.38 -6.38
C LEU A 235 -5.18 18.47 -5.64
N GLY A 236 -5.19 18.69 -4.32
CA GLY A 236 -3.97 18.81 -3.50
C GLY A 236 -3.40 17.48 -3.03
N PRO A 237 -2.15 17.45 -2.54
CA PRO A 237 -1.56 16.26 -1.94
C PRO A 237 -2.37 15.80 -0.72
N SER A 238 -2.44 14.49 -0.50
CA SER A 238 -3.09 13.96 0.71
C SER A 238 -2.28 14.29 1.96
N ARG A 239 -2.90 14.24 3.14
CA ARG A 239 -2.17 14.44 4.41
C ARG A 239 -1.05 13.40 4.59
N ALA A 240 -1.26 12.17 4.11
CA ALA A 240 -0.24 11.12 4.11
C ALA A 240 0.96 11.53 3.24
N GLU A 241 0.73 12.04 2.03
CA GLU A 241 1.79 12.52 1.15
C GLU A 241 2.57 13.69 1.75
N VAL A 242 1.89 14.62 2.42
CA VAL A 242 2.54 15.73 3.16
C VAL A 242 3.41 15.18 4.28
N ASN A 243 2.88 14.27 5.11
CA ASN A 243 3.60 13.66 6.22
C ASN A 243 4.84 12.87 5.76
N GLN A 244 4.74 12.14 4.64
CA GLN A 244 5.90 11.47 4.04
C GLN A 244 6.98 12.49 3.65
N ALA A 245 6.60 13.64 3.09
CA ALA A 245 7.54 14.71 2.75
C ALA A 245 8.22 15.31 3.98
N THR A 246 7.46 15.59 5.03
CA THR A 246 7.97 16.07 6.32
C THR A 246 9.08 15.15 6.86
N LEU A 247 8.84 13.85 6.87
CA LEU A 247 9.80 12.86 7.39
C LEU A 247 11.08 12.78 6.55
N LEU A 248 10.96 12.88 5.22
CA LEU A 248 12.12 12.85 4.33
C LEU A 248 13.02 14.08 4.49
N ASN A 249 12.46 15.20 4.97
CA ASN A 249 13.22 16.41 5.29
C ASN A 249 13.96 16.33 6.63
N ILE A 250 13.72 15.31 7.46
CA ILE A 250 14.43 15.13 8.73
C ILE A 250 15.82 14.51 8.46
N PRO A 251 16.93 15.20 8.79
CA PRO A 251 18.28 14.70 8.52
C PRO A 251 18.56 13.36 9.21
N GLY A 252 19.14 12.42 8.47
CA GLY A 252 19.53 11.09 8.97
C GLY A 252 18.37 10.15 9.30
N PHE A 253 17.11 10.53 9.05
CA PHE A 253 15.95 9.69 9.36
C PHE A 253 15.99 8.35 8.60
N ILE A 254 16.11 8.38 7.27
CA ILE A 254 16.16 7.16 6.45
C ILE A 254 17.41 6.33 6.75
N GLU A 255 18.55 6.97 7.00
CA GLU A 255 19.78 6.27 7.40
C GLU A 255 19.56 5.42 8.66
N ARG A 256 18.93 6.00 9.69
CA ARG A 256 18.64 5.33 10.95
C ARG A 256 17.65 4.18 10.76
N LEU A 257 16.63 4.34 9.90
CA LEU A 257 15.72 3.24 9.53
C LEU A 257 16.47 2.10 8.84
N CYS A 258 17.34 2.39 7.86
CA CYS A 258 18.15 1.37 7.20
C CYS A 258 19.05 0.61 8.19
N LYS A 259 19.68 1.31 9.15
CA LYS A 259 20.48 0.68 10.21
C LYS A 259 19.65 -0.22 11.12
N LEU A 260 18.44 0.20 11.50
CA LEU A 260 17.52 -0.62 12.31
C LEU A 260 17.04 -1.88 11.57
N ALA A 261 16.62 -1.74 10.32
CA ALA A 261 16.17 -2.84 9.48
C ALA A 261 17.26 -3.93 9.37
N THR A 262 18.51 -3.49 9.18
CA THR A 262 19.67 -4.36 8.90
C THR A 262 20.50 -4.72 10.13
N ARG A 263 20.12 -4.21 11.32
CA ARG A 263 20.80 -4.53 12.59
C ARG A 263 20.86 -6.05 12.78
N LYS A 264 22.03 -6.56 13.17
CA LYS A 264 22.16 -7.97 13.51
C LYS A 264 21.36 -8.25 14.78
N VAL A 265 20.50 -9.26 14.73
CA VAL A 265 19.99 -9.92 15.93
C VAL A 265 21.19 -10.38 16.74
N SER A 266 21.31 -9.89 17.97
CA SER A 266 22.42 -10.11 18.88
C SER A 266 22.78 -11.60 18.87
N GLU A 267 23.99 -11.94 18.41
CA GLU A 267 24.48 -13.31 18.43
C GLU A 267 24.68 -13.72 19.88
N THR A 268 23.81 -14.56 20.41
CA THR A 268 24.02 -15.21 21.70
C THR A 268 25.16 -16.20 21.56
N THR A 269 26.11 -16.12 22.49
CA THR A 269 27.18 -17.09 22.77
C THR A 269 26.66 -18.40 23.36
N GLY A 270 25.42 -18.78 23.07
CA GLY A 270 24.73 -19.94 23.64
C GLY A 270 24.30 -20.93 22.56
N THR A 271 24.38 -22.21 22.87
CA THR A 271 24.02 -23.36 22.03
C THR A 271 22.52 -23.51 21.74
N SER A 272 21.66 -22.55 22.11
CA SER A 272 20.22 -22.58 21.79
C SER A 272 19.98 -22.19 20.33
N SER A 273 19.20 -23.00 19.62
CA SER A 273 18.76 -22.62 18.27
C SER A 273 17.65 -21.55 18.38
N PHE A 274 17.64 -20.56 17.47
CA PHE A 274 16.59 -19.54 17.36
C PHE A 274 15.15 -20.12 17.37
N LEU A 275 14.99 -21.35 16.89
CA LEU A 275 13.72 -22.09 16.93
C LEU A 275 13.28 -22.46 18.35
N GLN A 276 14.22 -22.89 19.18
CA GLN A 276 13.96 -23.24 20.59
C GLN A 276 13.54 -22.00 21.38
N GLU A 277 14.17 -20.84 21.11
CA GLU A 277 13.81 -19.57 21.73
C GLU A 277 12.42 -19.06 21.28
N LEU A 278 12.03 -19.32 20.03
CA LEU A 278 10.68 -19.05 19.52
C LEU A 278 9.62 -19.98 20.17
N GLU A 279 9.92 -21.27 20.32
CA GLU A 279 9.04 -22.23 21.01
C GLU A 279 8.84 -21.88 22.49
N GLU A 280 9.93 -21.47 23.18
CA GLU A 280 9.87 -20.96 24.55
C GLU A 280 9.01 -19.69 24.64
N TRP A 281 9.02 -18.83 23.63
CA TRP A 281 8.13 -17.65 23.57
C TRP A 281 6.66 -18.03 23.38
N TYR A 282 6.32 -18.95 22.46
CA TYR A 282 4.92 -19.36 22.28
C TYR A 282 4.36 -19.98 23.55
N THR A 283 5.15 -20.83 24.21
CA THR A 283 4.81 -21.42 25.51
C THR A 283 4.69 -20.35 26.60
N TRP A 284 5.43 -19.24 26.48
CA TRP A 284 5.36 -18.11 27.39
C TRP A 284 4.15 -17.20 27.12
N LEU A 285 3.77 -16.98 25.86
CA LEU A 285 2.66 -16.11 25.47
C LEU A 285 1.31 -16.62 25.99
N ASP A 286 1.16 -17.94 26.10
CA ASP A 286 0.00 -18.58 26.73
C ASP A 286 -0.10 -18.25 28.23
N ASN A 287 0.96 -17.71 28.85
CA ASN A 287 0.93 -17.19 30.21
C ASN A 287 0.65 -15.67 30.18
N ALA A 288 -0.51 -15.27 30.69
CA ALA A 288 -1.19 -13.97 30.54
C ALA A 288 -0.48 -12.66 31.01
N LEU A 289 0.86 -12.59 31.08
CA LEU A 289 1.61 -11.47 31.69
C LEU A 289 2.48 -10.67 30.69
N VAL A 290 2.06 -10.57 29.42
CA VAL A 290 2.79 -9.92 28.32
C VAL A 290 3.08 -8.43 28.57
N LEU A 291 2.12 -7.68 29.10
CA LEU A 291 2.21 -6.22 29.17
C LEU A 291 3.08 -5.72 30.34
N ASP A 292 2.99 -6.34 31.52
CA ASP A 292 3.80 -5.98 32.70
C ASP A 292 5.28 -6.31 32.47
N ALA A 293 5.57 -7.42 31.77
CA ALA A 293 6.93 -7.78 31.41
C ALA A 293 7.55 -6.81 30.40
N LEU A 294 6.81 -6.38 29.36
CA LEU A 294 7.28 -5.40 28.37
C LEU A 294 7.63 -4.03 29.00
N MET A 295 6.86 -3.59 29.99
CA MET A 295 7.11 -2.35 30.74
C MET A 295 8.33 -2.45 31.68
N ARG A 296 8.67 -3.65 32.16
CA ARG A 296 9.91 -3.89 32.93
C ARG A 296 11.17 -3.82 32.05
N VAL A 297 11.11 -4.32 30.80
CA VAL A 297 12.22 -4.22 29.82
C VAL A 297 12.66 -2.78 29.59
N ALA A 298 11.69 -1.89 29.37
CA ALA A 298 11.96 -0.49 29.08
C ALA A 298 12.61 0.26 30.26
N ASN A 299 12.39 -0.21 31.49
CA ASN A 299 12.98 0.39 32.69
C ASN A 299 14.35 -0.21 33.04
N GLU A 300 14.56 -1.51 32.90
CA GLU A 300 15.80 -2.19 33.32
C GLU A 300 17.03 -1.85 32.44
N GLU A 301 16.84 -1.58 31.14
CA GLU A 301 17.95 -1.17 30.25
C GLU A 301 18.32 0.31 30.39
N ALA A 302 17.42 1.16 30.92
CA ALA A 302 17.71 2.56 31.19
C ALA A 302 18.70 2.74 32.36
N GLU A 303 18.63 1.88 33.37
CA GLU A 303 19.48 1.94 34.57
C GLU A 303 20.92 1.44 34.32
N GLN A 304 21.13 0.53 33.35
CA GLN A 304 22.47 0.01 33.01
C GLN A 304 23.38 1.03 32.32
N SER A 305 22.82 2.16 31.85
CA SER A 305 23.60 3.23 31.22
C SER A 305 24.18 4.26 32.21
N SER A 306 23.88 4.14 33.51
CA SER A 306 24.19 5.17 34.52
C SER A 306 25.10 4.75 35.67
N THR A 307 25.68 3.54 35.67
CA THR A 307 26.52 3.08 36.80
C THR A 307 27.73 2.27 36.33
N GLU A 308 28.71 2.96 35.73
CA GLU A 308 30.12 2.56 35.87
C GLU A 308 30.71 3.29 37.08
N SER A 309 30.60 2.69 38.26
CA SER A 309 31.53 2.98 39.35
C SER A 309 31.81 1.71 40.13
N SER A 310 33.09 1.36 40.13
CA SER A 310 33.80 0.35 40.89
C SER A 310 33.34 0.23 42.35
N ASP A 311 33.09 -1.00 42.79
CA ASP A 311 33.85 -1.62 43.88
C ASP A 311 33.49 -3.12 43.99
N GLU A 312 34.50 -3.97 43.86
CA GLU A 312 34.41 -5.37 44.26
C GLU A 312 34.48 -5.46 45.79
N SER A 313 33.50 -6.09 46.42
CA SER A 313 33.74 -7.13 47.42
C SER A 313 32.44 -7.68 48.03
N GLY A 314 32.35 -9.01 48.05
CA GLY A 314 31.82 -9.73 49.22
C GLY A 314 30.32 -10.05 49.26
N LEU A 315 30.07 -11.35 49.29
CA LEU A 315 28.92 -12.06 49.88
C LEU A 315 27.67 -12.24 49.01
N ALA A 316 27.65 -13.45 48.43
CA ALA A 316 26.51 -14.22 48.01
C ALA A 316 25.29 -14.03 48.93
N ASN A 317 24.28 -13.33 48.41
CA ASN A 317 22.88 -13.63 48.62
C ASN A 317 22.15 -13.35 47.30
N THR A 318 21.81 -14.45 46.64
CA THR A 318 20.99 -14.54 45.44
C THR A 318 19.65 -13.86 45.65
N SER A 319 19.57 -12.56 45.32
CA SER A 319 18.31 -12.00 44.86
C SER A 319 18.11 -12.52 43.45
N THR A 320 17.01 -13.23 43.24
CA THR A 320 16.50 -13.63 41.92
C THR A 320 16.20 -12.36 41.13
N ARG A 321 17.24 -11.76 40.54
CA ARG A 321 17.12 -10.77 39.48
C ARG A 321 16.58 -11.53 38.28
N THR A 322 15.26 -11.55 38.13
CA THR A 322 14.54 -12.18 37.02
C THR A 322 14.99 -11.51 35.72
N GLN A 323 16.10 -12.00 35.15
CA GLN A 323 16.50 -11.66 33.80
C GLN A 323 15.36 -12.05 32.87
N LEU A 324 14.94 -11.10 32.04
CA LEU A 324 13.92 -11.32 31.04
C LEU A 324 14.28 -12.53 30.15
N PRO A 325 13.31 -13.39 29.78
CA PRO A 325 13.57 -14.49 28.86
C PRO A 325 14.15 -13.96 27.55
N GLN A 326 15.24 -14.57 27.08
CA GLN A 326 15.93 -14.19 25.83
C GLN A 326 14.98 -14.16 24.63
N SER A 327 13.97 -15.03 24.65
CA SER A 327 12.89 -15.13 23.68
C SER A 327 12.09 -13.83 23.49
N MET A 328 11.90 -13.03 24.54
CA MET A 328 11.25 -11.72 24.44
C MET A 328 12.09 -10.68 23.72
N LYS A 329 13.41 -10.66 23.97
CA LYS A 329 14.32 -9.70 23.32
C LYS A 329 14.32 -9.90 21.82
N ILE A 330 14.31 -11.15 21.39
CA ILE A 330 14.24 -11.54 19.98
C ILE A 330 12.91 -11.12 19.35
N MET A 331 11.80 -11.41 20.02
CA MET A 331 10.48 -11.01 19.56
C MET A 331 10.34 -9.49 19.41
N HIS A 332 10.86 -8.73 20.38
CA HIS A 332 10.89 -7.27 20.33
C HIS A 332 11.67 -6.78 19.11
N GLU A 333 12.81 -7.41 18.82
CA GLU A 333 13.60 -7.08 17.65
C GLU A 333 12.90 -7.41 16.33
N ILE A 334 12.17 -8.53 16.25
CA ILE A 334 11.33 -8.90 15.09
C ILE A 334 10.26 -7.83 14.85
N MET A 335 9.57 -7.39 15.91
CA MET A 335 8.55 -6.35 15.82
C MET A 335 9.13 -5.01 15.36
N TYR A 336 10.28 -4.60 15.90
CA TYR A 336 10.96 -3.40 15.43
C TYR A 336 11.31 -3.45 13.95
N LYS A 337 11.82 -4.59 13.48
CA LYS A 337 12.12 -4.77 12.06
C LYS A 337 10.85 -4.71 11.22
N LEU A 338 9.75 -5.32 11.68
CA LEU A 338 8.48 -5.29 10.97
C LEU A 338 8.03 -3.84 10.71
N GLU A 339 7.98 -3.02 11.75
CA GLU A 339 7.50 -1.63 11.66
C GLU A 339 8.42 -0.76 10.79
N VAL A 340 9.74 -0.93 10.94
CA VAL A 340 10.72 -0.19 10.13
C VAL A 340 10.62 -0.57 8.65
N LEU A 341 10.51 -1.87 8.34
CA LEU A 341 10.32 -2.33 6.96
C LEU A 341 8.98 -1.89 6.39
N TYR A 342 7.94 -1.75 7.23
CA TYR A 342 6.65 -1.19 6.84
C TYR A 342 6.78 0.28 6.41
N VAL A 343 7.36 1.13 7.27
CA VAL A 343 7.55 2.55 6.95
C VAL A 343 8.40 2.74 5.69
N LEU A 344 9.50 2.01 5.54
CA LEU A 344 10.33 2.06 4.33
C LEU A 344 9.55 1.65 3.07
N CYS A 345 8.68 0.65 3.17
CA CYS A 345 7.84 0.19 2.07
C CYS A 345 6.82 1.26 1.66
N VAL A 346 6.14 1.89 2.62
CA VAL A 346 5.19 2.97 2.33
C VAL A 346 5.87 4.17 1.66
N LEU A 347 7.06 4.57 2.15
CA LEU A 347 7.83 5.65 1.55
C LEU A 347 8.27 5.34 0.11
N LEU A 348 8.58 4.07 -0.21
CA LEU A 348 8.90 3.62 -1.57
C LEU A 348 7.70 3.63 -2.52
N MET A 349 6.48 3.50 -2.00
CA MET A 349 5.25 3.62 -2.79
C MET A 349 4.74 5.07 -2.89
N GLY A 350 5.36 6.01 -2.16
CA GLY A 350 4.98 7.40 -2.07
C GLY A 350 5.37 8.27 -3.28
N ARG A 351 4.95 9.54 -3.26
CA ARG A 351 5.22 10.52 -4.33
C ARG A 351 6.72 10.81 -4.52
N GLN A 352 7.53 10.67 -3.47
CA GLN A 352 8.97 10.93 -3.46
C GLN A 352 9.82 9.66 -3.65
N ARG A 353 9.24 8.56 -4.17
CA ARG A 353 9.91 7.26 -4.28
C ARG A 353 11.34 7.30 -4.85
N ASN A 354 11.62 8.12 -5.86
CA ASN A 354 12.94 8.18 -6.49
C ASN A 354 14.02 8.72 -5.53
N GLN A 355 13.66 9.72 -4.71
CA GLN A 355 14.54 10.21 -3.65
C GLN A 355 14.76 9.12 -2.60
N VAL A 356 13.70 8.41 -2.20
CA VAL A 356 13.79 7.29 -1.25
C VAL A 356 14.71 6.19 -1.78
N HIS A 357 14.55 5.78 -3.05
CA HIS A 357 15.42 4.80 -3.70
C HIS A 357 16.90 5.19 -3.68
N LYS A 358 17.21 6.47 -3.94
CA LYS A 358 18.57 6.99 -3.85
C LYS A 358 19.11 6.85 -2.42
N MET A 359 18.36 7.34 -1.43
CA MET A 359 18.78 7.31 -0.02
C MET A 359 18.98 5.88 0.50
N ILE A 360 18.04 4.96 0.28
CA ILE A 360 18.17 3.58 0.78
C ILE A 360 19.29 2.80 0.09
N ALA A 361 19.62 3.13 -1.17
CA ALA A 361 20.76 2.57 -1.87
C ALA A 361 22.08 3.07 -1.27
N GLU A 362 22.20 4.40 -1.08
CA GLU A 362 23.36 5.03 -0.41
C GLU A 362 23.58 4.46 0.99
N PHE A 363 22.51 4.20 1.74
CA PHE A 363 22.58 3.58 3.07
C PHE A 363 22.66 2.05 3.07
N ARG A 364 22.95 1.43 1.92
CA ARG A 364 23.22 -0.01 1.76
C ARG A 364 22.15 -0.92 2.39
N LEU A 365 20.88 -0.55 2.23
CA LEU A 365 19.75 -1.36 2.72
C LEU A 365 19.77 -2.77 2.13
N ILE A 366 19.93 -2.89 0.81
CA ILE A 366 19.85 -4.17 0.11
C ILE A 366 20.93 -5.18 0.53
N PRO A 367 22.24 -4.81 0.59
CA PRO A 367 23.25 -5.68 1.17
C PRO A 367 22.92 -6.13 2.60
N GLY A 368 22.41 -5.21 3.43
CA GLY A 368 22.00 -5.53 4.80
C GLY A 368 20.80 -6.50 4.87
N LEU A 369 19.81 -6.34 3.98
CA LEU A 369 18.69 -7.29 3.85
C LEU A 369 19.14 -8.65 3.33
N ASN A 370 20.15 -8.69 2.47
CA ASN A 370 20.77 -9.95 2.05
C ASN A 370 21.38 -10.69 3.25
N ASN A 371 22.06 -9.99 4.16
CA ASN A 371 22.57 -10.61 5.39
C ASN A 371 21.45 -11.07 6.34
N LEU A 372 20.34 -10.31 6.42
CA LEU A 372 19.17 -10.69 7.21
C LEU A 372 18.46 -11.94 6.64
N PHE A 373 18.51 -12.15 5.32
CA PHE A 373 17.77 -13.23 4.66
C PHE A 373 18.11 -14.62 5.19
N ASP A 374 19.35 -14.90 5.63
CA ASP A 374 19.71 -16.20 6.23
C ASP A 374 19.13 -16.39 7.64
N LYS A 375 18.86 -15.29 8.34
CA LYS A 375 18.30 -15.30 9.69
C LYS A 375 16.78 -15.48 9.68
N LEU A 376 16.11 -15.14 8.57
CA LEU A 376 14.69 -15.42 8.39
C LEU A 376 14.48 -16.93 8.20
N ILE A 377 13.66 -17.56 9.05
CA ILE A 377 13.38 -19.00 8.93
C ILE A 377 12.51 -19.26 7.70
N TRP A 378 13.09 -19.44 6.51
CA TRP A 378 12.30 -19.73 5.31
C TRP A 378 11.71 -21.16 5.24
N ARG A 379 11.95 -22.02 6.26
CA ARG A 379 11.41 -23.39 6.33
C ARG A 379 10.75 -23.68 7.67
N LYS A 380 9.56 -24.27 7.67
CA LYS A 380 9.13 -25.09 8.80
C LYS A 380 10.03 -26.33 8.86
N HIS A 381 10.81 -26.50 9.92
CA HIS A 381 11.38 -27.82 10.20
C HIS A 381 10.27 -28.68 10.79
N SER A 382 10.03 -29.84 10.19
CA SER A 382 9.01 -30.82 10.60
C SER A 382 9.40 -31.53 11.90
N ALA A 383 9.76 -30.79 12.94
CA ALA A 383 10.23 -31.35 14.20
C ALA A 383 9.81 -30.48 15.39
N SER A 384 8.52 -30.51 15.72
CA SER A 384 8.07 -30.81 17.09
C SER A 384 6.56 -30.96 17.13
N ALA A 385 6.12 -32.11 17.63
CA ALA A 385 4.73 -32.49 17.84
C ALA A 385 4.19 -31.88 19.15
N LEU A 386 4.10 -30.55 19.20
CA LEU A 386 3.32 -29.86 20.23
C LEU A 386 2.24 -29.02 19.55
N VAL A 387 1.15 -29.71 19.22
CA VAL A 387 -0.14 -29.09 18.95
C VAL A 387 -0.59 -28.42 20.25
N LEU A 388 -0.28 -27.13 20.38
CA LEU A 388 -0.89 -26.26 21.36
C LEU A 388 -2.42 -26.34 21.18
N HIS A 389 -3.11 -26.79 22.22
CA HIS A 389 -4.56 -26.92 22.22
C HIS A 389 -5.20 -25.55 22.05
N GLY A 390 -5.89 -25.32 20.91
CA GLY A 390 -6.81 -24.19 20.74
C GLY A 390 -6.50 -23.23 19.60
N HIS A 391 -5.39 -23.37 18.87
CA HIS A 391 -5.15 -22.58 17.65
C HIS A 391 -5.33 -23.42 16.40
N ASN A 392 -6.27 -23.01 15.55
CA ASN A 392 -6.44 -23.57 14.20
C ASN A 392 -5.08 -23.63 13.49
N GLN A 393 -4.76 -24.78 12.90
CA GLN A 393 -3.48 -25.10 12.26
C GLN A 393 -3.07 -24.15 11.09
N ASN A 394 -3.88 -23.12 10.80
CA ASN A 394 -3.79 -22.19 9.68
C ASN A 394 -3.77 -20.70 10.10
N CYS A 395 -3.50 -20.33 11.37
CA CYS A 395 -3.38 -18.91 11.72
C CYS A 395 -2.03 -18.35 11.20
N ASP A 396 -2.06 -17.60 10.10
CA ASP A 396 -0.93 -16.81 9.56
C ASP A 396 -0.50 -15.62 10.47
N CYS A 397 -0.81 -15.70 11.76
CA CYS A 397 -0.88 -14.60 12.72
C CYS A 397 0.44 -14.40 13.49
N SER A 398 1.49 -15.12 13.11
CA SER A 398 2.79 -15.04 13.79
C SER A 398 3.56 -13.77 13.38
N PRO A 399 4.22 -13.10 14.34
CA PRO A 399 5.20 -12.03 14.11
C PRO A 399 6.27 -12.36 13.06
N ASP A 400 6.79 -13.59 13.06
CA ASP A 400 7.80 -14.05 12.09
C ASP A 400 7.22 -14.19 10.67
N ILE A 401 5.99 -14.70 10.55
CA ILE A 401 5.26 -14.77 9.27
C ILE A 401 5.03 -13.36 8.73
N THR A 402 4.59 -12.44 9.59
CA THR A 402 4.32 -11.05 9.22
C THR A 402 5.60 -10.34 8.77
N LEU A 403 6.72 -10.56 9.47
CA LEU A 403 8.03 -10.01 9.07
C LEU A 403 8.47 -10.50 7.69
N LYS A 404 8.30 -11.80 7.38
CA LYS A 404 8.62 -12.35 6.05
C LYS A 404 7.76 -11.75 4.95
N ILE A 405 6.46 -11.62 5.19
CA ILE A 405 5.55 -10.96 4.23
C ILE A 405 6.00 -9.51 4.01
N GLN A 406 6.30 -8.78 5.08
CA GLN A 406 6.73 -7.39 4.96
C GLN A 406 8.09 -7.25 4.26
N PHE A 407 9.00 -8.19 4.49
CA PHE A 407 10.27 -8.27 3.77
C PHE A 407 10.03 -8.44 2.26
N LEU A 408 9.15 -9.36 1.86
CA LEU A 408 8.80 -9.58 0.45
C LEU A 408 8.10 -8.37 -0.17
N ARG A 409 7.21 -7.69 0.56
CA ARG A 409 6.56 -6.43 0.14
C ARG A 409 7.57 -5.31 -0.09
N LEU A 410 8.58 -5.21 0.76
CA LEU A 410 9.66 -4.24 0.58
C LEU A 410 10.46 -4.56 -0.68
N LEU A 411 10.83 -5.82 -0.93
CA LEU A 411 11.55 -6.21 -2.15
C LEU A 411 10.72 -5.96 -3.41
N GLN A 412 9.42 -6.23 -3.34
CA GLN A 412 8.48 -5.91 -4.40
C GLN A 412 8.50 -4.41 -4.71
N SER A 413 8.30 -3.58 -3.70
CA SER A 413 8.25 -2.12 -3.84
C SER A 413 9.59 -1.52 -4.28
N PHE A 414 10.70 -2.12 -3.85
CA PHE A 414 12.05 -1.70 -4.23
C PHE A 414 12.38 -1.99 -5.70
N SER A 415 11.78 -3.01 -6.31
CA SER A 415 12.12 -3.41 -7.67
C SER A 415 11.16 -2.86 -8.73
N ASP A 416 9.92 -2.57 -8.33
CA ASP A 416 8.83 -2.25 -9.25
C ASP A 416 9.11 -0.98 -10.09
N HIS A 417 9.38 -1.20 -11.39
CA HIS A 417 9.67 -0.16 -12.36
C HIS A 417 10.83 0.78 -11.94
N HIS A 418 11.90 0.24 -11.34
CA HIS A 418 13.05 1.03 -10.91
C HIS A 418 14.40 0.36 -11.25
N GLU A 419 15.41 1.15 -11.63
CA GLU A 419 16.73 0.66 -12.07
C GLU A 419 17.56 0.05 -10.93
N ASN A 420 17.43 0.57 -9.71
CA ASN A 420 18.08 0.01 -8.51
C ASN A 420 17.71 -1.46 -8.21
N LYS A 421 16.75 -2.06 -8.92
CA LYS A 421 16.46 -3.51 -8.85
C LYS A 421 17.73 -4.37 -9.00
N TYR A 422 18.73 -3.91 -9.75
CA TYR A 422 19.99 -4.63 -9.94
C TYR A 422 20.88 -4.69 -8.68
N LEU A 423 20.62 -3.86 -7.66
CA LEU A 423 21.28 -3.96 -6.34
C LEU A 423 20.92 -5.25 -5.60
N LEU A 424 19.83 -5.92 -5.99
CA LEU A 424 19.45 -7.25 -5.47
C LEU A 424 20.39 -8.38 -5.93
N LEU A 425 21.25 -8.11 -6.90
CA LEU A 425 22.23 -9.07 -7.42
C LEU A 425 23.58 -8.88 -6.72
N ASN A 426 24.48 -9.85 -6.85
CA ASN A 426 25.89 -9.64 -6.52
C ASN A 426 26.72 -9.32 -7.78
N SER A 427 28.00 -8.98 -7.57
CA SER A 427 28.91 -8.63 -8.68
C SER A 427 29.07 -9.73 -9.74
N GLN A 428 29.03 -11.01 -9.35
CA GLN A 428 29.13 -12.13 -10.28
C GLN A 428 27.85 -12.26 -11.14
N GLU A 429 26.69 -12.06 -10.54
CA GLU A 429 25.39 -12.11 -11.21
C GLU A 429 25.19 -10.93 -12.17
N LEU A 430 25.70 -9.74 -11.85
CA LEU A 430 25.76 -8.62 -12.80
C LEU A 430 26.62 -8.97 -14.02
N ASN A 431 27.79 -9.58 -13.80
CA ASN A 431 28.63 -10.04 -14.90
C ASN A 431 27.93 -11.13 -15.75
N GLU A 432 27.08 -11.96 -15.14
CA GLU A 432 26.26 -12.93 -15.87
C GLU A 432 25.25 -12.23 -16.79
N LEU A 433 24.61 -11.13 -16.35
CA LEU A 433 23.71 -10.34 -17.20
C LEU A 433 24.45 -9.73 -18.40
N SER A 434 25.63 -9.15 -18.17
CA SER A 434 26.50 -8.65 -19.24
C SER A 434 26.87 -9.78 -20.21
N ALA A 435 27.28 -10.95 -19.70
CA ALA A 435 27.63 -12.11 -20.53
C ALA A 435 26.44 -12.66 -21.33
N ILE A 436 25.22 -12.61 -20.79
CA ILE A 436 24.00 -12.98 -21.53
C ILE A 436 23.76 -12.02 -22.69
N SER A 437 23.90 -10.71 -22.46
CA SER A 437 23.70 -9.69 -23.49
C SER A 437 24.69 -9.84 -24.64
N HIS A 438 25.98 -10.01 -24.31
CA HIS A 438 27.03 -10.29 -25.29
C HIS A 438 26.76 -11.55 -26.10
N LYS A 439 26.39 -12.66 -25.44
CA LYS A 439 26.11 -13.93 -26.11
C LYS A 439 24.91 -13.84 -27.06
N ALA A 440 23.93 -13.01 -26.73
CA ALA A 440 22.75 -12.77 -27.56
C ALA A 440 22.95 -11.68 -28.62
N ASN A 441 24.12 -11.06 -28.68
CA ASN A 441 24.44 -9.93 -29.56
C ASN A 441 23.42 -8.77 -29.43
N ILE A 442 23.06 -8.44 -28.19
CA ILE A 442 22.18 -7.31 -27.87
C ILE A 442 22.93 -6.29 -27.00
N PRO A 443 22.57 -4.99 -27.08
CA PRO A 443 23.12 -3.98 -26.19
C PRO A 443 22.89 -4.35 -24.72
N GLU A 444 23.90 -4.12 -23.88
CA GLU A 444 23.73 -4.20 -22.44
C GLU A 444 22.71 -3.16 -21.95
N VAL A 445 22.05 -3.48 -20.85
CA VAL A 445 21.11 -2.56 -20.21
C VAL A 445 21.93 -1.49 -19.48
N ASP A 446 21.71 -0.21 -19.81
CA ASP A 446 22.46 0.92 -19.22
C ASP A 446 22.47 0.89 -17.69
N ALA A 447 21.33 0.57 -17.08
CA ALA A 447 21.21 0.44 -15.62
C ALA A 447 22.12 -0.67 -15.04
N VAL A 448 22.36 -1.77 -15.76
CA VAL A 448 23.30 -2.83 -15.33
C VAL A 448 24.74 -2.31 -15.37
N VAL A 449 25.11 -1.62 -16.46
CA VAL A 449 26.46 -1.06 -16.65
C VAL A 449 26.76 0.01 -15.60
N ASN A 450 25.78 0.88 -15.33
CA ASN A 450 25.90 2.00 -14.40
C ASN A 450 25.64 1.63 -12.93
N THR A 451 25.34 0.37 -12.63
CA THR A 451 25.12 -0.07 -11.25
C THR A 451 26.41 0.06 -10.44
N ASP A 452 26.36 0.82 -9.34
CA ASP A 452 27.48 0.91 -8.40
C ASP A 452 27.69 -0.43 -7.67
N ARG A 453 28.78 -1.11 -8.02
CA ARG A 453 29.16 -2.41 -7.47
C ARG A 453 29.51 -2.39 -5.98
N SER A 454 29.68 -1.23 -5.37
CA SER A 454 29.83 -1.11 -3.92
C SER A 454 28.50 -1.24 -3.17
N LEU A 455 27.37 -1.04 -3.85
CA LEU A 455 26.02 -1.04 -3.25
C LEU A 455 25.24 -2.35 -3.44
N VAL A 456 25.80 -3.29 -4.20
CA VAL A 456 25.17 -4.58 -4.53
C VAL A 456 25.33 -5.59 -3.40
N CYS A 457 24.56 -6.68 -3.46
CA CYS A 457 24.64 -7.74 -2.46
C CYS A 457 26.04 -8.36 -2.34
N ASP A 458 26.48 -8.59 -1.10
CA ASP A 458 27.71 -9.33 -0.81
C ASP A 458 27.47 -10.86 -0.84
N GLY A 459 28.56 -11.62 -0.88
CA GLY A 459 28.54 -13.09 -0.76
C GLY A 459 28.30 -13.84 -2.07
N LYS A 460 28.02 -15.14 -1.95
CA LYS A 460 27.97 -16.07 -3.11
C LYS A 460 26.76 -15.90 -4.02
N ARG A 461 25.66 -15.34 -3.51
CA ARG A 461 24.39 -15.17 -4.23
C ARG A 461 23.76 -13.85 -3.82
N GLY A 462 23.23 -13.11 -4.79
CA GLY A 462 22.36 -11.97 -4.52
C GLY A 462 21.00 -12.40 -3.98
N LEU A 463 20.28 -11.42 -3.45
CA LEU A 463 18.99 -11.59 -2.81
C LEU A 463 17.94 -12.16 -3.78
N LEU A 464 17.93 -11.75 -5.06
CA LEU A 464 17.01 -12.30 -6.06
C LEU A 464 17.24 -13.80 -6.28
N THR A 465 18.50 -14.23 -6.46
CA THR A 465 18.81 -15.65 -6.64
C THR A 465 18.39 -16.45 -5.41
N ARG A 466 18.62 -15.93 -4.20
CA ARG A 466 18.23 -16.60 -2.94
C ARG A 466 16.72 -16.73 -2.78
N LEU A 467 15.97 -15.68 -3.11
CA LEU A 467 14.51 -15.70 -3.15
C LEU A 467 13.99 -16.82 -4.05
N LEU A 468 14.56 -16.99 -5.25
CA LEU A 468 14.18 -18.08 -6.16
C LEU A 468 14.43 -19.47 -5.56
N GLN A 469 15.46 -19.65 -4.73
CA GLN A 469 15.75 -20.96 -4.13
C GLN A 469 14.76 -21.31 -3.04
N VAL A 470 14.31 -20.31 -2.27
CA VAL A 470 13.26 -20.46 -1.27
C VAL A 470 11.94 -20.76 -1.96
N MET A 471 11.58 -19.94 -2.95
CA MET A 471 10.35 -20.11 -3.75
C MET A 471 10.20 -21.52 -4.33
N LYS A 472 11.28 -22.09 -4.86
CA LYS A 472 11.29 -23.46 -5.41
C LYS A 472 11.05 -24.56 -4.39
N LYS A 473 11.29 -24.28 -3.11
CA LYS A 473 11.16 -25.23 -1.99
C LYS A 473 9.90 -24.98 -1.15
N GLU A 474 9.18 -23.91 -1.42
CA GLU A 474 7.97 -23.54 -0.71
C GLU A 474 6.89 -24.61 -0.92
N PRO A 475 6.12 -25.04 0.10
CA PRO A 475 5.01 -25.98 -0.09
C PRO A 475 3.91 -25.43 -1.01
N ALA A 476 3.19 -26.29 -1.73
CA ALA A 476 2.15 -25.87 -2.69
C ALA A 476 1.01 -25.07 -2.04
N GLU A 477 0.63 -25.43 -0.81
CA GLU A 477 -0.46 -24.79 -0.04
C GLU A 477 -0.05 -23.48 0.65
N SER A 478 1.22 -23.07 0.53
CA SER A 478 1.74 -21.92 1.27
C SER A 478 1.29 -20.58 0.68
N SER A 479 0.72 -19.72 1.52
CA SER A 479 0.35 -18.34 1.18
C SER A 479 1.57 -17.48 0.82
N PHE A 480 2.79 -17.86 1.24
CA PHE A 480 4.03 -17.15 0.87
C PHE A 480 4.31 -17.16 -0.63
N ARG A 481 3.81 -18.16 -1.37
CA ARG A 481 4.02 -18.27 -2.82
C ARG A 481 3.54 -17.02 -3.56
N PHE A 482 2.43 -16.44 -3.12
CA PHE A 482 1.89 -15.20 -3.65
C PHE A 482 2.89 -14.05 -3.54
N TRP A 483 3.39 -13.79 -2.32
CA TRP A 483 4.34 -12.70 -2.07
C TRP A 483 5.69 -12.93 -2.75
N GLN A 484 6.18 -14.17 -2.79
CA GLN A 484 7.42 -14.54 -3.47
C GLN A 484 7.32 -14.30 -4.99
N ALA A 485 6.21 -14.75 -5.62
CA ALA A 485 5.97 -14.53 -7.03
C ALA A 485 5.90 -13.03 -7.36
N ARG A 486 5.18 -12.24 -6.55
CA ARG A 486 5.08 -10.78 -6.72
C ARG A 486 6.42 -10.05 -6.58
N ALA A 487 7.27 -10.48 -5.65
CA ALA A 487 8.62 -9.91 -5.49
C ALA A 487 9.52 -10.24 -6.69
N VAL A 488 9.50 -11.47 -7.20
CA VAL A 488 10.27 -11.84 -8.40
C VAL A 488 9.72 -11.14 -9.64
N GLU A 489 8.40 -11.04 -9.78
CA GLU A 489 7.75 -10.37 -10.91
C GLU A 489 8.14 -8.88 -10.95
N SER A 490 8.16 -8.21 -9.80
CA SER A 490 8.54 -6.79 -9.73
C SER A 490 9.95 -6.50 -10.26
N PHE A 491 10.87 -7.47 -10.18
CA PHE A 491 12.20 -7.36 -10.79
C PHE A 491 12.15 -7.38 -12.33
N LEU A 492 11.18 -8.08 -12.92
CA LEU A 492 11.00 -8.12 -14.38
C LEU A 492 10.22 -6.92 -14.92
N ARG A 493 9.44 -6.23 -14.08
CA ARG A 493 8.67 -5.04 -14.47
C ARG A 493 9.57 -3.86 -14.86
N GLY A 494 8.99 -2.92 -15.61
CA GLY A 494 9.71 -1.83 -16.28
C GLY A 494 10.03 -2.16 -17.73
N THR A 495 11.19 -1.72 -18.22
CA THR A 495 11.66 -2.03 -19.58
C THR A 495 11.98 -3.52 -19.69
N THR A 496 11.29 -4.23 -20.59
CA THR A 496 11.53 -5.66 -20.83
C THR A 496 12.98 -5.92 -21.25
N SER A 497 13.70 -6.70 -20.44
CA SER A 497 15.10 -7.07 -20.65
C SER A 497 15.22 -8.57 -20.93
N TYR A 498 15.75 -8.91 -22.10
CA TYR A 498 16.05 -10.30 -22.46
C TYR A 498 17.09 -10.91 -21.51
N ALA A 499 18.08 -10.12 -21.07
CA ALA A 499 19.11 -10.58 -20.14
C ALA A 499 18.52 -10.95 -18.77
N ASP A 500 17.62 -10.12 -18.23
CA ASP A 500 16.93 -10.36 -16.96
C ASP A 500 16.08 -11.65 -17.03
N GLN A 501 15.30 -11.80 -18.10
CA GLN A 501 14.48 -13.00 -18.33
C GLN A 501 15.36 -14.25 -18.43
N MET A 502 16.42 -14.20 -19.24
CA MET A 502 17.33 -15.34 -19.41
C MET A 502 18.08 -15.71 -18.13
N PHE A 503 18.43 -14.75 -17.29
CA PHE A 503 19.02 -14.99 -15.98
C PHE A 503 18.11 -15.83 -15.08
N LEU A 504 16.81 -15.53 -15.07
CA LEU A 504 15.79 -16.29 -14.33
C LEU A 504 15.46 -17.64 -14.99
N LEU A 505 15.40 -17.69 -16.32
CA LEU A 505 15.21 -18.94 -17.09
C LEU A 505 16.35 -19.93 -16.83
N LYS A 506 17.61 -19.47 -16.81
CA LYS A 506 18.77 -20.32 -16.46
C LYS A 506 18.69 -20.88 -15.06
N ARG A 507 18.01 -20.18 -14.15
CA ARG A 507 17.74 -20.64 -12.78
C ARG A 507 16.50 -21.53 -12.68
N GLY A 508 15.84 -21.85 -13.79
CA GLY A 508 14.71 -22.78 -13.89
C GLY A 508 13.39 -22.22 -13.34
N LEU A 509 13.18 -20.91 -13.44
CA LEU A 509 11.97 -20.27 -12.92
C LEU A 509 10.72 -20.67 -13.72
N LEU A 510 10.82 -20.73 -15.06
CA LEU A 510 9.69 -21.05 -15.93
C LEU A 510 9.14 -22.45 -15.65
N GLU A 511 10.02 -23.45 -15.55
CA GLU A 511 9.64 -24.83 -15.28
C GLU A 511 8.98 -24.97 -13.90
N HIS A 512 9.42 -24.18 -12.92
CA HIS A 512 8.78 -24.13 -11.60
C HIS A 512 7.38 -23.50 -11.65
N ILE A 513 7.20 -22.39 -12.37
CA ILE A 513 5.88 -21.75 -12.50
C ILE A 513 4.89 -22.70 -13.20
N LEU A 514 5.33 -23.34 -14.29
CA LEU A 514 4.48 -24.29 -15.02
C LEU A 514 4.13 -25.52 -14.19
N TYR A 515 5.07 -26.04 -13.39
CA TYR A 515 4.78 -27.08 -12.41
C TYR A 515 3.65 -26.64 -11.47
N CYS A 516 3.69 -25.41 -10.95
CA CYS A 516 2.68 -24.92 -10.02
C CYS A 516 1.30 -24.74 -10.69
N ILE A 517 1.26 -24.29 -11.94
CA ILE A 517 0.00 -24.06 -12.67
C ILE A 517 -0.63 -25.39 -13.14
N VAL A 518 0.20 -26.35 -13.58
CA VAL A 518 -0.27 -27.54 -14.31
C VAL A 518 -0.21 -28.81 -13.49
N ASP A 519 0.87 -29.02 -12.74
CA ASP A 519 1.18 -30.30 -12.10
C ASP A 519 0.98 -30.30 -10.57
N SER A 520 0.72 -29.13 -9.96
CA SER A 520 0.50 -28.99 -8.51
C SER A 520 -0.97 -28.81 -8.16
N GLU A 521 -1.39 -29.24 -6.97
CA GLU A 521 -2.74 -29.03 -6.43
C GLU A 521 -2.99 -27.58 -5.92
N CYS A 522 -2.32 -26.57 -6.48
CA CYS A 522 -2.51 -25.19 -6.07
C CYS A 522 -3.95 -24.73 -6.32
N LYS A 523 -4.73 -24.58 -5.23
CA LYS A 523 -6.13 -24.12 -5.27
C LYS A 523 -6.28 -22.61 -5.04
N SER A 524 -5.22 -21.93 -4.61
CA SER A 524 -5.28 -20.50 -4.29
C SER A 524 -5.32 -19.65 -5.55
N ARG A 525 -6.43 -18.92 -5.72
CA ARG A 525 -6.66 -18.00 -6.83
C ARG A 525 -5.59 -16.89 -6.89
N ASP A 526 -5.25 -16.30 -5.74
CA ASP A 526 -4.25 -15.23 -5.66
C ASP A 526 -2.86 -15.72 -6.06
N VAL A 527 -2.49 -16.94 -5.65
CA VAL A 527 -1.23 -17.57 -6.04
C VAL A 527 -1.20 -17.82 -7.54
N LEU A 528 -2.26 -18.39 -8.12
CA LEU A 528 -2.37 -18.60 -9.58
C LEU A 528 -2.28 -17.29 -10.36
N GLN A 529 -2.98 -16.24 -9.93
CA GLN A 529 -2.87 -14.91 -10.52
C GLN A 529 -1.43 -14.41 -10.55
N SER A 530 -0.74 -14.47 -9.41
CA SER A 530 0.65 -14.02 -9.31
C SER A 530 1.61 -14.82 -10.20
N TYR A 531 1.31 -16.11 -10.42
CA TYR A 531 2.07 -16.94 -11.36
C TYR A 531 1.78 -16.62 -12.81
N PHE A 532 0.54 -16.28 -13.18
CA PHE A 532 0.23 -15.81 -14.53
C PHE A 532 0.92 -14.47 -14.84
N ASP A 533 0.88 -13.53 -13.91
CA ASP A 533 1.57 -12.23 -14.04
C ASP A 533 3.08 -12.42 -14.20
N LEU A 534 3.70 -13.23 -13.33
CA LEU A 534 5.13 -13.56 -13.40
C LEU A 534 5.50 -14.30 -14.69
N LEU A 535 4.70 -15.27 -15.13
CA LEU A 535 4.93 -16.00 -16.37
C LEU A 535 4.83 -15.06 -17.58
N GLY A 536 3.87 -14.13 -17.54
CA GLY A 536 3.71 -13.07 -18.53
C GLY A 536 4.97 -12.25 -18.68
N GLU A 537 5.49 -11.66 -17.60
CA GLU A 537 6.71 -10.85 -17.65
C GLU A 537 7.95 -11.67 -18.04
N LEU A 538 8.03 -12.95 -17.63
CA LEU A 538 9.15 -13.82 -17.95
C LEU A 538 9.20 -14.22 -19.44
N MET A 539 8.04 -14.43 -20.07
CA MET A 539 7.95 -14.90 -21.46
C MET A 539 7.86 -13.78 -22.50
N LYS A 540 7.47 -12.57 -22.08
CA LYS A 540 7.19 -11.44 -22.99
C LYS A 540 8.34 -11.20 -23.96
N PHE A 541 8.04 -11.33 -25.25
CA PHE A 541 8.98 -11.15 -26.36
C PHE A 541 10.21 -12.07 -26.38
N ASN A 542 10.21 -13.15 -25.59
CA ASN A 542 11.38 -14.01 -25.41
C ASN A 542 11.17 -15.39 -26.07
N ILE A 543 11.78 -15.59 -27.23
CA ILE A 543 11.65 -16.83 -28.04
C ILE A 543 12.14 -18.06 -27.25
N ASP A 544 13.26 -17.95 -26.53
CA ASP A 544 13.80 -19.04 -25.71
C ASP A 544 12.85 -19.44 -24.57
N ALA A 545 12.12 -18.48 -24.00
CA ALA A 545 11.07 -18.76 -23.02
C ALA A 545 9.93 -19.57 -23.64
N PHE A 546 9.47 -19.21 -24.85
CA PHE A 546 8.43 -19.98 -25.57
C PHE A 546 8.92 -21.38 -25.99
N LYS A 547 10.19 -21.53 -26.39
CA LYS A 547 10.79 -22.86 -26.64
C LYS A 547 10.76 -23.72 -25.39
N ARG A 548 11.16 -23.18 -24.24
CA ARG A 548 11.13 -23.90 -22.95
C ARG A 548 9.72 -24.22 -22.48
N PHE A 549 8.78 -23.29 -22.66
CA PHE A 549 7.36 -23.55 -22.41
C PHE A 549 6.87 -24.75 -23.21
N ASN A 550 7.12 -24.78 -24.52
CA ASN A 550 6.68 -25.87 -25.40
C ASN A 550 7.32 -27.21 -25.02
N LYS A 551 8.58 -27.18 -24.58
CA LYS A 551 9.28 -28.37 -24.09
C LYS A 551 8.66 -28.92 -22.79
N TYR A 552 8.18 -28.04 -21.91
CA TYR A 552 7.53 -28.46 -20.65
C TYR A 552 6.09 -28.93 -20.87
N ILE A 553 5.32 -28.19 -21.67
CA ILE A 553 3.94 -28.49 -22.05
C ILE A 553 3.94 -29.31 -23.35
N ASN A 554 4.51 -30.51 -23.26
CA ASN A 554 4.78 -31.39 -24.40
C ASN A 554 3.65 -32.37 -24.74
N THR A 555 2.62 -32.49 -23.90
CA THR A 555 1.44 -33.34 -24.12
C THR A 555 0.17 -32.51 -24.28
N ASP A 556 -0.83 -33.07 -24.96
CA ASP A 556 -2.13 -32.41 -25.14
C ASP A 556 -2.85 -32.25 -23.79
N GLU A 557 -2.72 -33.24 -22.90
CA GLU A 557 -3.28 -33.18 -21.54
C GLU A 557 -2.75 -31.97 -20.75
N LYS A 558 -1.42 -31.79 -20.67
CA LYS A 558 -0.84 -30.63 -19.99
C LYS A 558 -1.26 -29.31 -20.62
N PHE A 559 -1.38 -29.28 -21.95
CA PHE A 559 -1.82 -28.09 -22.66
C PHE A 559 -3.28 -27.75 -22.34
N GLN A 560 -4.17 -28.75 -22.30
CA GLN A 560 -5.57 -28.54 -21.93
C GLN A 560 -5.72 -28.12 -20.46
N ILE A 561 -4.96 -28.70 -19.53
CA ILE A 561 -4.95 -28.26 -18.13
C ILE A 561 -4.54 -26.79 -18.04
N PHE A 562 -3.44 -26.40 -18.70
CA PHE A 562 -2.98 -25.02 -18.73
C PHE A 562 -4.03 -24.05 -19.31
N LEU A 563 -4.66 -24.40 -20.43
CA LEU A 563 -5.72 -23.59 -21.03
C LEU A 563 -6.97 -23.52 -20.14
N ASN A 564 -7.32 -24.60 -19.45
CA ASN A 564 -8.44 -24.61 -18.51
C ASN A 564 -8.20 -23.62 -17.36
N GLN A 565 -6.98 -23.54 -16.83
CA GLN A 565 -6.62 -22.56 -15.79
C GLN A 565 -6.73 -21.11 -16.27
N ILE A 566 -6.34 -20.82 -17.51
CA ILE A 566 -6.54 -19.48 -18.12
C ILE A 566 -8.04 -19.20 -18.28
N ASN A 567 -8.80 -20.18 -18.75
CA ASN A 567 -10.21 -20.00 -19.09
C ASN A 567 -11.13 -19.93 -17.86
N SER A 568 -10.83 -20.62 -16.77
CA SER A 568 -11.61 -20.57 -15.52
C SER A 568 -11.47 -19.22 -14.82
N SER A 569 -10.30 -18.58 -14.95
CA SER A 569 -9.95 -17.33 -14.26
C SER A 569 -9.41 -16.28 -15.23
N LEU A 570 -10.26 -15.83 -16.16
CA LEU A 570 -9.83 -14.91 -17.23
C LEU A 570 -9.42 -13.53 -16.68
N VAL A 571 -10.05 -13.04 -15.61
CA VAL A 571 -9.65 -11.77 -14.97
C VAL A 571 -8.22 -11.85 -14.47
N ASP A 572 -7.84 -12.98 -13.86
CA ASP A 572 -6.53 -13.15 -13.24
C ASP A 572 -5.44 -13.48 -14.25
N SER A 573 -5.79 -14.13 -15.36
CA SER A 573 -4.84 -14.57 -16.40
C SER A 573 -4.70 -13.59 -17.58
N ASN A 574 -5.49 -12.50 -17.63
CA ASN A 574 -5.54 -11.62 -18.80
C ASN A 574 -4.19 -10.95 -19.13
N MET A 575 -3.34 -10.71 -18.14
CA MET A 575 -2.01 -10.13 -18.34
C MET A 575 -1.09 -11.08 -19.11
N LEU A 576 -1.19 -12.38 -18.83
CA LEU A 576 -0.51 -13.42 -19.61
C LEU A 576 -1.08 -13.50 -21.03
N VAL A 577 -2.41 -13.46 -21.20
CA VAL A 577 -3.05 -13.44 -22.54
C VAL A 577 -2.55 -12.26 -23.37
N ARG A 578 -2.43 -11.08 -22.76
CA ARG A 578 -1.85 -9.88 -23.39
C ARG A 578 -0.40 -10.11 -23.80
N CYS A 579 0.41 -10.68 -22.91
CA CYS A 579 1.81 -11.01 -23.19
C CYS A 579 1.95 -11.95 -24.40
N ILE A 580 1.18 -13.04 -24.43
CA ILE A 580 1.21 -14.01 -25.54
C ILE A 580 0.81 -13.33 -26.85
N THR A 581 -0.25 -12.52 -26.83
CA THR A 581 -0.75 -11.81 -28.02
C THR A 581 0.27 -10.81 -28.57
N LEU A 582 0.90 -10.02 -27.69
CA LEU A 582 1.96 -9.08 -28.08
C LEU A 582 3.20 -9.80 -28.61
N SER A 583 3.59 -10.90 -27.97
CA SER A 583 4.75 -11.70 -28.38
C SER A 583 4.52 -12.33 -29.75
N LEU A 584 3.34 -12.90 -29.98
CA LEU A 584 2.95 -13.44 -31.27
C LEU A 584 3.01 -12.36 -32.38
N ASP A 585 2.43 -11.18 -32.15
CA ASP A 585 2.49 -10.09 -33.14
C ASP A 585 3.93 -9.69 -33.47
N ARG A 586 4.79 -9.60 -32.45
CA ARG A 586 6.20 -9.27 -32.65
C ARG A 586 6.92 -10.34 -33.47
N PHE A 587 6.68 -11.61 -33.16
CA PHE A 587 7.33 -12.73 -33.84
C PHE A 587 6.86 -12.88 -35.30
N GLU A 588 5.57 -12.70 -35.59
CA GLU A 588 5.04 -12.73 -36.97
C GLU A 588 5.66 -11.64 -37.86
N ASN A 589 6.15 -10.55 -37.28
CA ASN A 589 6.80 -9.45 -37.98
C ASN A 589 8.33 -9.58 -38.07
N GLN A 590 8.92 -10.68 -37.59
CA GLN A 590 10.36 -10.94 -37.63
C GLN A 590 10.72 -11.98 -38.69
N SER A 591 11.81 -11.75 -39.42
CA SER A 591 12.28 -12.63 -40.51
C SER A 591 13.35 -13.64 -40.07
N ASP A 592 13.51 -13.89 -38.77
CA ASP A 592 14.54 -14.78 -38.21
C ASP A 592 14.10 -16.25 -38.28
N ALA A 593 14.98 -17.13 -38.77
CA ALA A 593 14.72 -18.58 -38.90
C ALA A 593 14.36 -19.24 -37.55
N LYS A 594 14.98 -18.80 -36.44
CA LYS A 594 14.66 -19.30 -35.09
C LYS A 594 13.27 -18.89 -34.65
N VAL A 595 12.80 -17.71 -35.07
CA VAL A 595 11.43 -17.25 -34.79
C VAL A 595 10.43 -18.12 -35.55
N ALA A 596 10.69 -18.38 -36.84
CA ALA A 596 9.83 -19.20 -37.69
C ALA A 596 9.67 -20.63 -37.15
N GLU A 597 10.77 -21.24 -36.71
CA GLU A 597 10.78 -22.55 -36.02
C GLU A 597 9.83 -22.53 -34.81
N VAL A 598 9.95 -21.54 -33.92
CA VAL A 598 9.10 -21.45 -32.72
C VAL A 598 7.63 -21.20 -33.04
N LEU A 599 7.33 -20.35 -34.02
CA LEU A 599 5.94 -20.13 -34.46
C LEU A 599 5.31 -21.43 -34.99
N SER A 600 6.10 -22.29 -35.64
CA SER A 600 5.64 -23.57 -36.18
C SER A 600 5.44 -24.66 -35.12
N GLU A 601 6.29 -24.69 -34.08
CA GLU A 601 6.29 -25.77 -33.09
C GLU A 601 5.51 -25.43 -31.81
N CYS A 602 5.43 -24.15 -31.44
CA CYS A 602 4.86 -23.75 -30.17
C CYS A 602 3.34 -23.84 -30.18
N ARG A 603 2.80 -24.82 -29.41
CA ARG A 603 1.35 -25.08 -29.29
C ARG A 603 0.58 -23.84 -28.83
N LEU A 604 1.14 -23.08 -27.89
CA LEU A 604 0.50 -21.87 -27.34
C LEU A 604 0.40 -20.74 -28.37
N LEU A 605 1.48 -20.50 -29.14
CA LEU A 605 1.48 -19.48 -30.19
C LEU A 605 0.56 -19.89 -31.35
N SER A 606 0.61 -21.16 -31.76
CA SER A 606 -0.30 -21.71 -32.76
C SER A 606 -1.77 -21.55 -32.35
N TYR A 607 -2.11 -21.88 -31.10
CA TYR A 607 -3.44 -21.65 -30.54
C TYR A 607 -3.86 -20.17 -30.59
N MET A 608 -2.99 -19.25 -30.16
CA MET A 608 -3.28 -17.80 -30.15
C MET A 608 -3.31 -17.18 -31.56
N SER A 609 -2.66 -17.80 -32.55
CA SER A 609 -2.69 -17.35 -33.95
C SER A 609 -4.09 -17.49 -34.56
N GLN A 610 -4.90 -18.43 -34.07
CA GLN A 610 -6.24 -18.67 -34.57
C GLN A 610 -7.16 -17.47 -34.30
N MET A 611 -7.84 -17.00 -35.34
CA MET A 611 -8.75 -15.86 -35.25
C MET A 611 -9.90 -16.14 -34.28
N SER A 612 -10.50 -17.33 -34.36
CA SER A 612 -11.60 -17.75 -33.49
C SER A 612 -11.23 -17.67 -32.00
N MET A 613 -10.01 -18.07 -31.64
CA MET A 613 -9.53 -18.04 -30.26
C MET A 613 -9.35 -16.60 -29.77
N ARG A 614 -8.72 -15.72 -30.57
CA ARG A 614 -8.58 -14.30 -30.23
C ARG A 614 -9.94 -13.60 -30.08
N MET A 615 -10.91 -13.94 -30.92
CA MET A 615 -12.27 -13.41 -30.83
C MET A 615 -13.00 -13.89 -29.58
N SER A 616 -12.84 -15.16 -29.20
CA SER A 616 -13.40 -15.72 -27.97
C SER A 616 -12.88 -14.99 -26.72
N PHE A 617 -11.55 -14.78 -26.62
CA PHE A 617 -10.98 -13.99 -25.53
C PHE A 617 -11.49 -12.54 -25.53
N LEU A 618 -11.49 -11.88 -26.69
CA LEU A 618 -11.95 -10.49 -26.80
C LEU A 618 -13.40 -10.33 -26.34
N PHE A 619 -14.29 -11.20 -26.81
CA PHE A 619 -15.70 -11.18 -26.44
C PHE A 619 -15.86 -11.33 -24.91
N ARG A 620 -15.19 -12.33 -24.31
CA ARG A 620 -15.28 -12.60 -22.87
C ARG A 620 -14.66 -11.48 -22.02
N LEU A 621 -13.50 -10.95 -22.41
CA LEU A 621 -12.84 -9.86 -21.69
C LEU A 621 -13.71 -8.60 -21.60
N ILE A 622 -14.41 -8.25 -22.69
CA ILE A 622 -15.34 -7.12 -22.70
C ILE A 622 -16.59 -7.45 -21.87
N ASN A 623 -17.09 -8.69 -21.93
CA ASN A 623 -18.32 -9.08 -21.26
C ASN A 623 -18.21 -9.16 -19.73
N ILE A 624 -17.01 -9.42 -19.19
CA ILE A 624 -16.79 -9.59 -17.73
C ILE A 624 -16.79 -8.24 -16.98
N ILE A 625 -16.56 -7.12 -17.67
CA ILE A 625 -16.36 -5.81 -17.04
C ILE A 625 -17.41 -4.78 -17.49
N HIS A 626 -17.83 -3.92 -16.56
CA HIS A 626 -18.71 -2.79 -16.84
C HIS A 626 -18.19 -1.55 -16.11
N VAL A 627 -18.47 -0.35 -16.63
CA VAL A 627 -17.99 0.92 -16.04
C VAL A 627 -18.36 1.04 -14.56
N GLN A 628 -19.54 0.53 -14.18
CA GLN A 628 -20.06 0.54 -12.81
C GLN A 628 -19.34 -0.45 -11.88
N THR A 629 -18.70 -1.49 -12.42
CA THR A 629 -18.03 -2.56 -11.65
C THR A 629 -16.52 -2.59 -11.86
N LEU A 630 -15.95 -1.62 -12.58
CA LEU A 630 -14.52 -1.50 -12.79
C LEU A 630 -13.80 -1.20 -11.47
N THR A 631 -12.83 -2.04 -11.13
CA THR A 631 -11.93 -1.91 -9.98
C THR A 631 -10.47 -1.91 -10.45
N GLN A 632 -9.52 -1.69 -9.54
CA GLN A 632 -8.09 -1.83 -9.87
C GLN A 632 -7.73 -3.26 -10.30
N GLU A 633 -8.47 -4.26 -9.83
CA GLU A 633 -8.20 -5.68 -10.09
C GLU A 633 -8.59 -6.10 -11.51
N ASN A 634 -9.72 -5.59 -12.03
CA ASN A 634 -10.28 -6.05 -13.30
C ASN A 634 -10.08 -5.08 -14.49
N VAL A 635 -9.63 -3.83 -14.27
CA VAL A 635 -9.41 -2.85 -15.35
C VAL A 635 -8.39 -3.31 -16.39
N SER A 636 -7.49 -4.22 -16.01
CA SER A 636 -6.54 -4.88 -16.91
C SER A 636 -7.24 -5.62 -18.07
N CYS A 637 -8.45 -6.15 -17.87
CA CYS A 637 -9.21 -6.79 -18.95
C CYS A 637 -9.55 -5.82 -20.10
N LEU A 638 -9.84 -4.55 -19.78
CA LEU A 638 -10.07 -3.51 -20.78
C LEU A 638 -8.80 -3.22 -21.57
N ASN A 639 -7.67 -3.08 -20.87
CA ASN A 639 -6.37 -2.85 -21.49
C ASN A 639 -5.95 -4.01 -22.41
N THR A 640 -6.24 -5.25 -22.04
CA THR A 640 -5.99 -6.43 -22.88
C THR A 640 -6.89 -6.45 -24.12
N SER A 641 -8.17 -6.12 -23.97
CA SER A 641 -9.12 -5.99 -25.09
C SER A 641 -8.67 -4.93 -26.10
N LEU A 642 -8.22 -3.78 -25.59
CA LEU A 642 -7.65 -2.70 -26.40
C LEU A 642 -6.44 -3.16 -27.20
N VAL A 643 -5.48 -3.84 -26.57
CA VAL A 643 -4.29 -4.36 -27.25
C VAL A 643 -4.68 -5.28 -28.41
N ILE A 644 -5.61 -6.22 -28.20
CA ILE A 644 -6.07 -7.13 -29.27
C ILE A 644 -6.63 -6.33 -30.46
N LEU A 645 -7.48 -5.34 -30.20
CA LEU A 645 -8.10 -4.52 -31.24
C LEU A 645 -7.11 -3.58 -31.94
N MET A 646 -6.12 -3.05 -31.22
CA MET A 646 -5.06 -2.21 -31.79
C MET A 646 -4.15 -3.01 -32.72
N LEU A 647 -3.80 -4.25 -32.36
CA LEU A 647 -3.06 -5.15 -33.24
C LEU A 647 -3.90 -5.55 -34.46
N ALA A 648 -5.20 -5.79 -34.29
CA ALA A 648 -6.11 -6.01 -35.41
C ALA A 648 -6.16 -4.78 -36.35
N ARG A 649 -6.14 -3.56 -35.81
CA ARG A 649 -6.05 -2.32 -36.60
C ARG A 649 -4.73 -2.23 -37.37
N ARG A 650 -3.59 -2.51 -36.73
CA ARG A 650 -2.26 -2.52 -37.37
C ARG A 650 -2.23 -3.44 -38.60
N LYS A 651 -2.98 -4.54 -38.54
CA LYS A 651 -3.13 -5.53 -39.62
C LYS A 651 -4.34 -5.28 -40.54
N GLU A 652 -4.98 -4.11 -40.45
CA GLU A 652 -6.17 -3.73 -41.24
C GLU A 652 -7.40 -4.65 -41.05
N LYS A 653 -7.43 -5.44 -39.98
CA LYS A 653 -8.51 -6.40 -39.66
C LYS A 653 -9.55 -5.87 -38.69
N LEU A 654 -9.40 -4.65 -38.16
CA LEU A 654 -10.32 -4.10 -37.16
C LEU A 654 -11.82 -4.13 -37.58
N PRO A 655 -12.21 -3.73 -38.82
CA PRO A 655 -13.61 -3.81 -39.25
C PRO A 655 -14.17 -5.24 -39.27
N PHE A 656 -13.32 -6.24 -39.45
CA PHE A 656 -13.70 -7.64 -39.36
C PHE A 656 -13.97 -8.04 -37.91
N TYR A 657 -13.07 -7.70 -36.99
CA TYR A 657 -13.24 -7.97 -35.55
C TYR A 657 -14.55 -7.38 -35.01
N LEU A 658 -14.86 -6.12 -35.34
CA LEU A 658 -16.09 -5.48 -34.88
C LEU A 658 -17.35 -6.15 -35.45
N ARG A 659 -17.33 -6.56 -36.72
CA ARG A 659 -18.45 -7.32 -37.34
C ARG A 659 -18.62 -8.69 -36.70
N THR A 660 -17.53 -9.39 -36.39
CA THR A 660 -17.59 -10.69 -35.73
C THR A 660 -18.12 -10.56 -34.30
N LEU A 661 -17.71 -9.54 -33.54
CA LEU A 661 -18.30 -9.26 -32.21
C LEU A 661 -19.82 -9.03 -32.32
N GLN A 662 -20.25 -8.24 -33.30
CA GLN A 662 -21.68 -8.01 -33.55
C GLN A 662 -22.43 -9.31 -33.86
N GLN A 663 -21.85 -10.19 -34.69
CA GLN A 663 -22.43 -11.51 -34.97
C GLN A 663 -22.52 -12.39 -33.72
N MET A 664 -21.51 -12.35 -32.85
CA MET A 664 -21.52 -13.08 -31.58
C MET A 664 -22.63 -12.57 -30.65
N GLU A 665 -22.89 -11.26 -30.58
CA GLU A 665 -24.02 -10.70 -29.83
C GLU A 665 -25.38 -11.24 -30.30
N TYR A 666 -25.57 -11.36 -31.61
CA TYR A 666 -26.79 -11.92 -32.19
C TYR A 666 -26.96 -13.40 -31.82
N THR A 667 -25.87 -14.18 -31.89
CA THR A 667 -25.88 -15.60 -31.53
C THR A 667 -26.23 -15.83 -30.05
N GLU A 668 -25.68 -15.00 -29.16
CA GLU A 668 -25.95 -15.05 -27.72
C GLU A 668 -27.29 -14.40 -27.32
N LYS A 669 -28.06 -13.85 -28.28
CA LYS A 669 -29.37 -13.19 -28.08
C LYS A 669 -29.33 -11.89 -27.25
N TYR A 670 -28.24 -11.13 -27.32
CA TYR A 670 -28.10 -9.81 -26.67
C TYR A 670 -27.56 -8.74 -27.64
N PRO A 671 -28.29 -8.39 -28.72
CA PRO A 671 -27.80 -7.48 -29.76
C PRO A 671 -27.44 -6.10 -29.20
N GLY A 672 -26.24 -5.62 -29.50
CA GLY A 672 -25.73 -4.32 -29.06
C GLY A 672 -25.23 -4.26 -27.61
N PHE A 673 -25.30 -5.34 -26.83
CA PHE A 673 -24.87 -5.32 -25.43
C PHE A 673 -23.35 -5.13 -25.28
N ILE A 674 -22.55 -5.92 -25.99
CA ILE A 674 -21.07 -5.94 -25.90
C ILE A 674 -20.48 -4.66 -26.49
N LEU A 675 -20.93 -4.24 -27.67
CA LEU A 675 -20.40 -3.06 -28.35
C LEU A 675 -20.79 -1.76 -27.63
N ASN A 676 -22.00 -1.66 -27.05
CA ASN A 676 -22.37 -0.50 -26.22
C ASN A 676 -21.63 -0.48 -24.89
N ASN A 677 -21.43 -1.65 -24.27
CA ASN A 677 -20.60 -1.78 -23.09
C ASN A 677 -19.17 -1.33 -23.39
N PHE A 678 -18.57 -1.84 -24.46
CA PHE A 678 -17.22 -1.48 -24.89
C PHE A 678 -17.10 0.02 -25.16
N HIS A 679 -18.06 0.62 -25.86
CA HIS A 679 -18.09 2.08 -26.06
C HIS A 679 -18.07 2.85 -24.74
N SER A 680 -18.85 2.42 -23.74
CA SER A 680 -18.90 3.04 -22.42
C SER A 680 -17.56 2.89 -21.68
N LEU A 681 -16.95 1.71 -21.75
CA LEU A 681 -15.63 1.42 -21.20
C LEU A 681 -14.55 2.28 -21.85
N LEU A 682 -14.58 2.49 -23.17
CA LEU A 682 -13.64 3.36 -23.89
C LEU A 682 -13.75 4.82 -23.44
N ARG A 683 -14.98 5.34 -23.27
CA ARG A 683 -15.18 6.70 -22.74
C ARG A 683 -14.66 6.83 -21.32
N PHE A 684 -14.91 5.83 -20.48
CA PHE A 684 -14.34 5.79 -19.14
C PHE A 684 -12.81 5.78 -19.17
N TRP A 685 -12.22 4.89 -19.98
CA TRP A 685 -10.76 4.77 -20.14
C TRP A 685 -10.13 6.09 -20.58
N GLN A 686 -10.74 6.77 -21.56
CA GLN A 686 -10.29 8.08 -22.05
C GLN A 686 -10.24 9.10 -20.90
N GLN A 687 -11.28 9.16 -20.07
CA GLN A 687 -11.33 10.09 -18.94
C GLN A 687 -10.40 9.69 -17.79
N HIS A 688 -10.21 8.39 -17.54
CA HIS A 688 -9.42 7.85 -16.45
C HIS A 688 -7.92 7.98 -16.70
N TYR A 689 -7.44 7.61 -17.89
CA TYR A 689 -6.01 7.56 -18.20
C TYR A 689 -5.46 8.84 -18.83
N LEU A 690 -6.24 9.64 -19.56
CA LEU A 690 -5.72 10.90 -20.15
C LEU A 690 -5.56 12.04 -19.14
N ASN A 691 -6.21 11.94 -17.98
CA ASN A 691 -6.15 12.97 -16.93
C ASN A 691 -5.26 12.56 -15.75
N LYS A 692 -4.50 11.46 -15.85
CA LYS A 692 -3.64 10.94 -14.78
C LYS A 692 -2.21 10.75 -15.29
N ASP A 693 -1.27 11.53 -14.75
CA ASP A 693 0.16 11.47 -15.12
C ASP A 693 0.87 10.19 -14.65
N LYS A 694 0.37 9.50 -13.60
CA LYS A 694 1.02 8.30 -13.03
C LYS A 694 0.71 7.02 -13.82
N ASP A 695 -0.54 6.81 -14.23
CA ASP A 695 -0.98 5.54 -14.85
C ASP A 695 -0.72 5.47 -16.37
N SER A 696 -0.50 6.61 -17.02
CA SER A 696 -0.16 6.71 -18.45
C SER A 696 1.21 6.09 -18.76
N THR A 697 2.19 6.27 -17.87
CA THR A 697 3.57 5.76 -18.06
C THR A 697 3.67 4.23 -18.08
N CYS A 698 2.81 3.50 -17.37
CA CYS A 698 2.78 2.03 -17.39
C CYS A 698 2.33 1.45 -18.74
N LEU A 699 1.55 2.19 -19.53
CA LEU A 699 1.13 1.79 -20.89
C LEU A 699 2.18 2.12 -21.96
N GLU A 700 3.08 3.06 -21.67
CA GLU A 700 4.00 3.65 -22.66
C GLU A 700 5.30 2.86 -22.87
N ASN A 701 5.60 1.86 -22.04
CA ASN A 701 6.86 1.09 -22.08
C ASN A 701 6.92 -0.06 -23.11
N VAL A 702 6.16 0.02 -24.22
CA VAL A 702 6.36 -0.86 -25.38
C VAL A 702 7.36 -0.17 -26.32
N ARG A 703 8.53 -0.79 -26.54
CA ARG A 703 9.65 -0.26 -27.37
C ARG A 703 9.32 0.05 -28.85
N GLU A 704 8.08 -0.14 -29.29
CA GLU A 704 7.46 0.59 -30.39
C GLU A 704 6.21 1.28 -29.82
N PRO A 705 6.13 2.62 -29.77
CA PRO A 705 5.17 3.29 -28.90
C PRO A 705 3.74 3.02 -29.38
N LEU A 706 3.00 2.20 -28.65
CA LEU A 706 1.55 2.35 -28.49
C LEU A 706 1.34 3.48 -27.48
N THR A 707 1.82 4.69 -27.79
CA THR A 707 1.69 5.85 -26.91
C THR A 707 0.23 6.07 -26.55
N VAL A 708 -0.05 6.63 -25.37
CA VAL A 708 -1.40 7.06 -24.98
C VAL A 708 -2.03 7.93 -26.07
N ALA A 709 -1.23 8.70 -26.82
CA ALA A 709 -1.66 9.42 -28.03
C ALA A 709 -2.13 8.52 -29.21
N ARG A 710 -1.48 7.37 -29.47
CA ARG A 710 -1.92 6.39 -30.48
C ARG A 710 -3.09 5.53 -30.00
N ILE A 711 -3.17 5.24 -28.71
CA ILE A 711 -4.35 4.63 -28.08
C ILE A 711 -5.52 5.60 -28.17
N HIS A 712 -5.31 6.89 -27.89
CA HIS A 712 -6.29 7.95 -28.06
C HIS A 712 -6.74 8.10 -29.51
N HIS A 713 -5.82 8.12 -30.47
CA HIS A 713 -6.15 8.14 -31.90
C HIS A 713 -6.91 6.88 -32.33
N SER A 714 -6.60 5.71 -31.76
CA SER A 714 -7.33 4.46 -32.00
C SER A 714 -8.70 4.43 -31.35
N ASN A 715 -8.84 4.98 -30.15
CA ASN A 715 -10.10 5.16 -29.46
C ASN A 715 -10.97 6.15 -30.22
N ILE A 716 -10.44 7.29 -30.69
CA ILE A 716 -11.16 8.23 -31.55
C ILE A 716 -11.60 7.54 -32.84
N CYS A 717 -10.75 6.75 -33.50
CA CYS A 717 -11.14 6.01 -34.69
C CYS A 717 -12.20 4.92 -34.40
N LEU A 718 -12.16 4.25 -33.25
CA LEU A 718 -13.14 3.27 -32.80
C LEU A 718 -14.50 3.93 -32.49
N LEU A 719 -14.48 5.05 -31.76
CA LEU A 719 -15.65 5.86 -31.45
C LEU A 719 -16.25 6.45 -32.74
N ALA A 720 -15.41 6.99 -33.64
CA ALA A 720 -15.83 7.56 -34.92
C ALA A 720 -16.29 6.49 -35.93
N THR A 721 -15.73 5.28 -35.89
CA THR A 721 -16.25 4.17 -36.69
C THR A 721 -17.61 3.76 -36.18
N GLN A 722 -17.84 3.68 -34.86
CA GLN A 722 -19.16 3.40 -34.29
C GLN A 722 -20.20 4.51 -34.59
N GLU A 723 -19.81 5.79 -34.52
CA GLU A 723 -20.69 6.92 -34.87
C GLU A 723 -20.89 7.10 -36.39
N LYS A 724 -20.00 6.59 -37.25
CA LYS A 724 -20.23 6.51 -38.71
C LYS A 724 -21.34 5.54 -39.11
N TRP A 725 -21.73 4.62 -38.23
CA TRP A 725 -22.97 3.83 -38.39
C TRP A 725 -24.23 4.66 -38.08
N GLY A 726 -24.07 5.95 -37.75
CA GLY A 726 -25.10 6.97 -37.54
C GLY A 726 -24.77 8.33 -38.18
N GLY A 727 -24.37 8.37 -39.45
CA GLY A 727 -24.68 9.45 -40.41
C GLY A 727 -24.36 10.94 -40.15
N ARG A 728 -23.62 11.39 -39.11
CA ARG A 728 -23.46 12.85 -38.85
C ARG A 728 -22.06 13.37 -38.41
N VAL A 729 -20.99 12.59 -38.52
CA VAL A 729 -19.68 12.96 -37.93
C VAL A 729 -18.73 13.74 -38.85
N LEU A 730 -18.93 13.73 -40.18
CA LEU A 730 -18.03 14.47 -41.09
C LEU A 730 -18.00 15.98 -40.82
N TRP A 731 -19.08 16.52 -40.24
CA TRP A 731 -19.25 17.93 -39.93
C TRP A 731 -18.62 18.35 -38.58
N VAL A 732 -18.47 17.42 -37.63
CA VAL A 732 -17.92 17.70 -36.28
C VAL A 732 -16.39 17.59 -36.28
N LEU A 733 -15.83 16.63 -37.01
CA LEU A 733 -14.37 16.46 -37.14
C LEU A 733 -13.70 17.65 -37.87
N GLN A 734 -14.42 18.35 -38.74
CA GLN A 734 -13.91 19.54 -39.44
C GLN A 734 -13.82 20.79 -38.56
N ARG A 735 -14.38 20.77 -37.34
CA ARG A 735 -14.44 21.94 -36.43
C ARG A 735 -13.45 21.87 -35.26
N LEU A 736 -12.84 20.71 -34.98
CA LEU A 736 -12.05 20.47 -33.76
C LEU A 736 -10.52 20.45 -33.98
N ASP A 737 -10.02 20.39 -35.22
CA ASP A 737 -8.59 20.45 -35.50
C ASP A 737 -8.29 20.94 -36.95
N PRO A 738 -7.73 22.16 -37.13
CA PRO A 738 -7.33 22.66 -38.45
C PRO A 738 -6.18 21.88 -39.10
N GLY A 739 -5.44 21.04 -38.35
CA GLY A 739 -4.30 20.27 -38.84
C GLY A 739 -4.62 19.06 -39.71
N LEU A 740 -5.89 18.65 -39.81
CA LEU A 740 -6.32 17.46 -40.56
C LEU A 740 -6.60 17.69 -42.06
N GLN A 741 -6.37 18.90 -42.60
CA GLN A 741 -6.73 19.24 -43.98
C GLN A 741 -5.91 18.53 -45.07
N CYS A 742 -4.74 17.95 -44.79
CA CYS A 742 -3.86 17.43 -45.85
C CYS A 742 -4.14 16.00 -46.33
N LEU A 743 -5.09 15.25 -45.77
CA LEU A 743 -5.25 13.80 -46.05
C LEU A 743 -6.52 13.38 -46.80
N CYS A 744 -7.39 14.32 -47.20
CA CYS A 744 -8.69 13.97 -47.81
C CYS A 744 -8.76 14.02 -49.35
N HIS A 745 -7.65 14.17 -50.08
CA HIS A 745 -7.68 14.21 -51.56
C HIS A 745 -7.68 12.85 -52.28
N GLY A 746 -7.67 11.73 -51.55
CA GLY A 746 -7.59 10.39 -52.17
C GLY A 746 -8.90 9.62 -52.36
N LEU A 747 -10.06 10.11 -51.91
CA LEU A 747 -11.28 9.29 -51.78
C LEU A 747 -12.54 9.89 -52.44
N GLN A 748 -12.41 10.45 -53.65
CA GLN A 748 -13.58 10.81 -54.47
C GLN A 748 -13.48 10.27 -55.90
N ARG A 749 -14.04 9.08 -56.14
CA ARG A 749 -14.75 8.74 -57.39
C ARG A 749 -15.98 7.89 -57.05
N PRO A 750 -17.20 8.25 -57.50
CA PRO A 750 -18.43 7.57 -57.14
C PRO A 750 -18.88 6.54 -58.19
N PHE A 751 -19.47 5.43 -57.72
CA PHE A 751 -20.34 4.55 -58.50
C PHE A 751 -21.75 4.65 -57.91
N CYS A 752 -22.67 5.30 -58.61
CA CYS A 752 -24.10 4.99 -58.59
C CYS A 752 -24.80 5.73 -59.73
N GLY A 753 -25.28 4.95 -60.70
CA GLY A 753 -26.24 5.38 -61.70
C GLY A 753 -27.68 5.15 -61.23
N SER A 754 -28.53 6.10 -61.64
CA SER A 754 -29.97 6.03 -61.90
C SER A 754 -30.99 5.77 -60.77
N LEU A 755 -31.87 6.77 -60.65
CA LEU A 755 -33.18 6.91 -59.99
C LEU A 755 -33.09 7.73 -58.69
N GLY A 756 -33.46 9.01 -58.63
CA GLY A 756 -34.31 9.81 -59.50
C GLY A 756 -35.21 10.68 -58.61
N CYS A 757 -34.64 11.72 -57.99
CA CYS A 757 -35.43 12.83 -57.44
C CYS A 757 -34.56 14.09 -57.34
N ARG A 758 -34.43 14.80 -58.47
CA ARG A 758 -34.02 16.21 -58.52
C ARG A 758 -35.26 17.05 -58.29
N GLN A 759 -35.45 17.66 -57.12
CA GLN A 759 -36.16 18.96 -56.99
C GLN A 759 -36.22 19.64 -55.60
N GLU A 760 -35.35 19.33 -54.61
CA GLU A 760 -35.39 20.05 -53.31
C GLU A 760 -34.09 20.78 -52.89
N GLU A 761 -32.98 20.68 -53.63
CA GLU A 761 -31.72 21.32 -53.22
C GLU A 761 -31.52 22.78 -53.68
N MET A 762 -32.42 23.35 -54.48
CA MET A 762 -32.29 24.74 -54.96
C MET A 762 -33.14 25.78 -54.21
N MET A 763 -34.03 25.39 -53.29
CA MET A 763 -34.86 26.35 -52.55
C MET A 763 -34.34 26.72 -51.14
N LEU A 764 -33.39 25.97 -50.58
CA LEU A 764 -32.85 26.22 -49.23
C LEU A 764 -31.60 27.14 -49.20
N ARG A 765 -30.98 27.43 -50.36
CA ARG A 765 -29.82 28.33 -50.45
C ARG A 765 -30.17 29.84 -50.53
N ALA A 766 -31.45 30.22 -50.64
CA ALA A 766 -31.86 31.62 -50.77
C ALA A 766 -32.42 32.27 -49.49
N LYS A 767 -32.58 31.54 -48.37
CA LYS A 767 -33.22 32.08 -47.14
C LYS A 767 -32.35 32.20 -45.89
N TRP A 768 -31.07 31.84 -45.91
CA TRP A 768 -30.20 31.90 -44.71
C TRP A 768 -29.03 32.89 -44.79
N LEU A 769 -28.92 33.69 -45.85
CA LEU A 769 -27.89 34.72 -45.97
C LEU A 769 -28.13 36.04 -45.17
N PRO A 770 -29.35 36.40 -44.71
CA PRO A 770 -29.51 37.63 -43.89
C PRO A 770 -29.25 37.48 -42.38
N LEU A 771 -29.27 36.27 -41.80
CA LEU A 771 -29.18 36.09 -40.33
C LEU A 771 -27.74 36.04 -39.78
N LEU A 772 -26.73 35.88 -40.63
CA LEU A 772 -25.33 35.84 -40.20
C LEU A 772 -24.68 37.24 -40.09
N ARG A 773 -25.21 38.26 -40.78
CA ARG A 773 -24.69 39.65 -40.69
C ARG A 773 -25.15 40.40 -39.44
N PHE A 774 -26.22 39.97 -38.78
CA PHE A 774 -26.72 40.64 -37.56
C PHE A 774 -26.00 40.21 -36.27
N ARG A 775 -25.38 39.01 -36.22
CA ARG A 775 -24.69 38.51 -35.02
C ARG A 775 -23.22 38.95 -34.89
N VAL A 776 -22.58 39.34 -36.00
CA VAL A 776 -21.17 39.82 -35.97
C VAL A 776 -21.08 41.30 -35.55
N LEU A 777 -22.10 42.11 -35.82
CA LEU A 777 -22.17 43.51 -35.37
C LEU A 777 -22.48 43.64 -33.85
N CYS A 778 -23.26 42.72 -33.27
CA CYS A 778 -23.56 42.75 -31.82
C CYS A 778 -22.41 42.26 -30.93
N LEU A 779 -21.54 41.36 -31.41
CA LEU A 779 -20.39 40.89 -30.62
C LEU A 779 -19.25 41.91 -30.54
N CYS A 780 -19.04 42.71 -31.61
CA CYS A 780 -18.04 43.77 -31.60
C CYS A 780 -18.43 44.97 -30.72
N ALA A 781 -19.73 45.24 -30.53
CA ALA A 781 -20.21 46.30 -29.63
C ALA A 781 -20.09 45.94 -28.13
N ALA A 782 -20.22 44.65 -27.77
CA ALA A 782 -20.12 44.19 -26.38
C ALA A 782 -18.68 44.17 -25.85
N VAL A 783 -17.69 43.90 -26.72
CA VAL A 783 -16.27 43.86 -26.33
C VAL A 783 -15.67 45.26 -26.18
N LEU A 784 -16.17 46.26 -26.90
CA LEU A 784 -15.77 47.67 -26.74
C LEU A 784 -16.38 48.35 -25.49
N ALA A 785 -17.55 47.90 -25.03
CA ALA A 785 -18.20 48.42 -23.81
C ALA A 785 -17.52 47.93 -22.52
N VAL A 786 -16.96 46.71 -22.51
CA VAL A 786 -16.25 46.15 -21.34
C VAL A 786 -14.85 46.76 -21.19
N PHE A 787 -14.20 47.16 -22.28
CA PHE A 787 -12.89 47.83 -22.23
C PHE A 787 -12.96 49.32 -21.80
N SER A 788 -14.11 49.97 -21.93
CA SER A 788 -14.29 51.37 -21.48
C SER A 788 -14.70 51.51 -20.01
N CYS A 789 -15.18 50.45 -19.36
CA CYS A 789 -15.62 50.50 -17.96
C CYS A 789 -14.50 50.21 -16.94
N CYS A 790 -13.40 49.56 -17.36
CA CYS A 790 -12.26 49.25 -16.49
C CYS A 790 -11.19 50.35 -16.43
N LEU A 791 -11.37 51.47 -17.14
CA LEU A 791 -10.43 52.60 -17.17
C LEU A 791 -10.91 53.85 -16.41
N ALA A 792 -12.02 53.78 -15.67
CA ALA A 792 -12.64 54.97 -15.03
C ALA A 792 -12.89 54.90 -13.51
N LEU A 793 -12.47 53.85 -12.78
CA LEU A 793 -12.66 53.80 -11.32
C LEU A 793 -11.40 53.28 -10.59
N GLY A 794 -10.35 54.10 -10.66
CA GLY A 794 -9.29 54.19 -9.66
C GLY A 794 -9.23 55.62 -9.15
N SER A 795 -9.95 55.92 -8.07
CA SER A 795 -9.77 57.07 -7.14
C SER A 795 -10.98 57.17 -6.21
N GLY A 796 -10.75 56.97 -4.91
CA GLY A 796 -11.77 56.97 -3.85
C GLY A 796 -11.35 56.09 -2.70
#